data_AF-A0A2E7L8L2-F1
#
_entry.id   AF-A0A2E7L8L2-F1
#
_cell.length_a   1.000
_cell.length_b   1.000
_cell.length_c   1.000
_cell.angle_alpha   90.00
_cell.angle_beta   90.00
_cell.angle_gamma   90.00
#
_symmetry.space_group_name_H-M   'P 1'
#
loop_
_entity.id
_entity.type
_entity.pdbx_description
1 polymer ?
#
loop_
_entity_poly.entity_id
_entity_poly.type
_entity_poly.pdbx_seq_one_letter_code
_entity_poly.pdbx_strand_id
1 'polypeptide(L)'
;GLNLVGLLDTFDPWQDRDVWVKVEGAIKEGKMPPPGEDPLPLAKAEQFQRWFDDEFVTPGGVQHAGPGYPRRLTREELQNTLEDLLRVDIRETVTNSRLHVIPDNLIEKFFPPGVLGASGFSNDAQTLSKGLIDIQTWARCLGRVLALLDANPKARQSLFGRALLPDKLALSEASDILGRFGRAAYRRALSPAELSAVVAVYQKRVATHSPYEAIKSAYLATLLSPSFMFRFERPARDPTPVVGEELAVRLAYFLWSSPPDAELFDLAAAGKLRDPETLVAQVHRMLADPKRIALAENLGGEWFDYKPLRQQSAVNKRSDKMAGFFRTQYEEALLFFDSLIRFDQPLFRIVDADWGYLNGHQAGIYRLQTEEKVFADITPLPPINIHYRDAERAIARGNYEYKHAPLRLVRWSDPDRGGLVTLGSTMSATSTENRTSPIRRGVWVMERILGVHFEIPKDVPDLEQTQKKAERQRLNLTHNEILRLHSAQTGCSTCHQYIDPIGFGLEMFDQLGIGRAVPEDAAGGTVLRWTPTETPRVYADYSWALTKPIAGGQKYRVRFQWTKGRHRLDIRNVRLHTSGVTVEDKHFGFTGNRNQENTWSFQIPPDAPQGEWKMTAEIQGNGGTDSHGRIVVSGPKDRRREYRLPNGNTFTSPAELKQLLLADYRDKIVDNVVNRVLAYALGRKIDPVDRPAIKEIKKTIGAHDFRMRTLLEAVVLSYPFRHKENR
;
A
#
# COMPACT_ATOMS: atom_id res chain seq x y z
N GLY A 1 -15.45 27.91 18.65
CA GLY A 1 -14.41 27.37 19.54
C GLY A 1 -15.01 26.31 20.43
N LEU A 2 -14.18 25.51 21.12
CA LEU A 2 -14.62 24.57 22.16
C LEU A 2 -14.87 25.36 23.46
N ASN A 3 -15.97 25.07 24.18
CA ASN A 3 -16.22 25.63 25.52
C ASN A 3 -15.52 24.75 26.56
N LEU A 4 -14.28 25.08 26.90
CA LEU A 4 -13.48 24.33 27.88
C LEU A 4 -14.02 24.45 29.31
N VAL A 5 -14.66 25.56 29.66
CA VAL A 5 -15.24 25.76 31.01
C VAL A 5 -16.36 24.77 31.25
N GLY A 6 -17.28 24.62 30.28
CA GLY A 6 -18.37 23.65 30.39
C GLY A 6 -17.92 22.18 30.43
N LEU A 7 -16.75 21.85 29.87
CA LEU A 7 -16.15 20.50 29.95
C LEU A 7 -15.59 20.18 31.34
N LEU A 8 -15.26 21.20 32.14
CA LEU A 8 -14.75 20.99 33.50
C LEU A 8 -15.88 20.74 34.52
N ASP A 9 -17.07 21.30 34.27
CA ASP A 9 -18.22 21.15 35.17
C ASP A 9 -18.80 19.72 35.19
N THR A 10 -18.63 18.97 34.10
CA THR A 10 -19.11 17.58 33.95
C THR A 10 -18.01 16.65 33.45
N PHE A 11 -16.78 16.86 33.90
CA PHE A 11 -15.61 16.14 33.39
C PHE A 11 -15.72 14.62 33.58
N ASP A 12 -15.71 13.89 32.46
CA ASP A 12 -15.58 12.43 32.42
C ASP A 12 -14.36 12.09 31.53
N PRO A 13 -13.25 11.60 32.13
CA PRO A 13 -12.04 11.24 31.37
C PRO A 13 -12.28 10.25 30.24
N TRP A 14 -13.33 9.43 30.29
CA TRP A 14 -13.63 8.44 29.27
C TRP A 14 -14.52 8.99 28.15
N GLN A 15 -15.52 9.82 28.48
CA GLN A 15 -16.40 10.42 27.48
C GLN A 15 -15.77 11.62 26.77
N ASP A 16 -14.99 12.43 27.49
CA ASP A 16 -14.40 13.66 26.98
C ASP A 16 -13.01 13.47 26.35
N ARG A 17 -12.49 12.23 26.37
CA ARG A 17 -11.14 11.88 25.93
C ARG A 17 -10.78 12.43 24.55
N ASP A 18 -11.65 12.22 23.56
CA ASP A 18 -11.39 12.64 22.18
C ASP A 18 -11.33 14.17 22.05
N VAL A 19 -12.03 14.89 22.91
CA VAL A 19 -11.97 16.36 22.98
C VAL A 19 -10.66 16.80 23.62
N TRP A 20 -10.27 16.21 24.76
CA TRP A 20 -9.03 16.54 25.45
C TRP A 20 -7.77 16.21 24.63
N VAL A 21 -7.78 15.12 23.86
CA VAL A 21 -6.70 14.82 22.89
C VAL A 21 -6.54 15.94 21.85
N LYS A 22 -7.65 16.53 21.37
CA LYS A 22 -7.60 17.67 20.44
C LYS A 22 -7.06 18.93 21.12
N VAL A 23 -7.46 19.18 22.37
CA VAL A 23 -6.96 20.31 23.16
C VAL A 23 -5.45 20.19 23.39
N GLU A 24 -4.97 19.01 23.78
CA GLU A 24 -3.55 18.75 23.98
C GLU A 24 -2.75 18.94 22.69
N GLY A 25 -3.26 18.45 21.55
CA GLY A 25 -2.68 18.71 20.23
C GLY A 25 -2.60 20.19 19.89
N ALA A 26 -3.67 20.95 20.12
CA ALA A 26 -3.70 22.39 19.84
C ALA A 26 -2.70 23.19 20.69
N ILE A 27 -2.53 22.82 21.97
CA ILE A 27 -1.53 23.44 22.86
C ILE A 27 -0.11 23.10 22.38
N LYS A 28 0.18 21.83 22.06
CA LYS A 28 1.49 21.40 21.56
C LYS A 28 1.89 22.08 20.24
N GLU A 29 0.92 22.32 19.37
CA GLU A 29 1.12 23.00 18.09
C GLU A 29 1.15 24.53 18.20
N GLY A 30 1.02 25.09 19.41
CA GLY A 30 0.98 26.54 19.63
C GLY A 30 -0.24 27.22 19.02
N LYS A 31 -1.30 26.46 18.69
CA LYS A 31 -2.58 26.96 18.17
C LYS A 31 -3.51 27.45 19.28
N MET A 32 -3.13 27.22 20.54
CA MET A 32 -3.84 27.68 21.72
C MET A 32 -2.85 28.41 22.65
N PRO A 33 -3.17 29.65 23.06
CA PRO A 33 -4.39 30.40 22.80
C PRO A 33 -4.52 30.87 21.33
N PRO A 34 -5.73 31.24 20.85
CA PRO A 34 -5.93 31.70 19.48
C PRO A 34 -5.09 32.94 19.13
N PRO A 35 -4.91 33.25 17.83
CA PRO A 35 -4.18 34.43 17.40
C PRO A 35 -4.73 35.73 18.01
N GLY A 36 -3.85 36.54 18.61
CA GLY A 36 -4.21 37.83 19.23
C GLY A 36 -4.35 37.79 20.76
N GLU A 37 -4.27 36.60 21.37
CA GLU A 37 -4.23 36.41 22.82
C GLU A 37 -2.76 36.25 23.30
N ASP A 38 -2.54 36.48 24.59
CA ASP A 38 -1.22 36.28 25.21
C ASP A 38 -0.81 34.79 25.13
N PRO A 39 0.46 34.47 24.77
CA PRO A 39 0.93 33.09 24.71
C PRO A 39 0.78 32.37 26.06
N LEU A 40 0.42 31.08 26.02
CA LEU A 40 0.37 30.26 27.22
C LEU A 40 1.78 30.16 27.85
N PRO A 41 1.98 30.59 29.12
CA PRO A 41 3.27 30.46 29.78
C PRO A 41 3.74 29.00 29.82
N LEU A 42 5.04 28.76 29.57
CA LEU A 42 5.62 27.42 29.54
C LEU A 42 5.26 26.59 30.79
N ALA A 43 5.33 27.19 31.98
CA ALA A 43 4.97 26.52 33.24
C ALA A 43 3.51 26.03 33.26
N LYS A 44 2.57 26.77 32.66
CA LYS A 44 1.17 26.34 32.55
C LYS A 44 0.99 25.23 31.51
N ALA A 45 1.72 25.32 30.38
CA ALA A 45 1.72 24.26 29.38
C ALA A 45 2.27 22.93 29.97
N GLU A 46 3.35 23.00 30.74
CA GLU A 46 3.90 21.84 31.45
C GLU A 46 2.95 21.29 32.52
N GLN A 47 2.29 22.18 33.28
CA GLN A 47 1.29 21.76 34.26
C GLN A 47 0.13 21.01 33.60
N PHE A 48 -0.39 21.55 32.48
CA PHE A 48 -1.41 20.87 31.69
C PHE A 48 -0.93 19.53 31.17
N GLN A 49 0.30 19.45 30.64
CA GLN A 49 0.84 18.20 30.12
C GLN A 49 0.95 17.13 31.21
N ARG A 50 1.42 17.48 32.41
CA ARG A 50 1.50 16.53 33.54
C ARG A 50 0.13 16.00 33.91
N TRP A 51 -0.85 16.89 34.06
CA TRP A 51 -2.23 16.49 34.30
C TRP A 51 -2.77 15.57 33.19
N PHE A 52 -2.54 15.91 31.92
CA PHE A 52 -2.99 15.08 30.81
C PHE A 52 -2.33 13.69 30.82
N ASP A 53 -1.04 13.63 31.13
CA ASP A 53 -0.32 12.37 31.23
C ASP A 53 -0.86 11.51 32.38
N ASP A 54 -1.09 12.10 33.55
CA ASP A 54 -1.64 11.40 34.72
C ASP A 54 -3.07 10.90 34.49
N GLU A 55 -3.91 11.65 33.77
CA GLU A 55 -5.32 11.29 33.55
C GLU A 55 -5.55 10.38 32.34
N PHE A 56 -4.81 10.57 31.24
CA PHE A 56 -5.11 9.89 29.97
C PHE A 56 -4.02 8.95 29.49
N VAL A 57 -2.75 9.15 29.89
CA VAL A 57 -1.62 8.34 29.44
C VAL A 57 -1.33 7.20 30.41
N THR A 58 -1.23 7.51 31.70
CA THR A 58 -1.10 6.53 32.78
C THR A 58 -2.12 6.79 33.89
N PRO A 59 -3.43 6.64 33.62
CA PRO A 59 -4.47 6.75 34.64
C PRO A 59 -4.10 5.96 35.90
N GLY A 60 -4.05 6.63 37.06
CA GLY A 60 -3.67 5.98 38.32
C GLY A 60 -2.21 5.51 38.41
N GLY A 61 -1.33 6.02 37.55
CA GLY A 61 0.10 5.72 37.53
C GLY A 61 0.49 4.37 36.92
N VAL A 62 -0.45 3.70 36.24
CA VAL A 62 -0.22 2.37 35.63
C VAL A 62 -0.39 2.41 34.12
N GLN A 63 0.28 1.48 33.43
CA GLN A 63 0.10 1.32 31.99
C GLN A 63 -1.17 0.51 31.70
N HIS A 64 -1.92 0.94 30.69
CA HIS A 64 -3.17 0.30 30.27
C HIS A 64 -3.06 -0.36 28.90
N ALA A 65 -3.85 -1.40 28.67
CA ALA A 65 -3.96 -2.06 27.38
C ALA A 65 -4.88 -1.32 26.39
N GLY A 66 -5.59 -0.29 26.88
CA GLY A 66 -6.64 0.42 26.16
C GLY A 66 -7.92 -0.42 25.99
N PRO A 67 -8.94 0.12 25.31
CA PRO A 67 -10.25 -0.50 25.27
C PRO A 67 -10.25 -1.81 24.46
N GLY A 68 -10.83 -2.85 25.04
CA GLY A 68 -11.11 -4.10 24.35
C GLY A 68 -12.45 -4.10 23.61
N TYR A 69 -12.44 -4.47 22.33
CA TYR A 69 -13.65 -4.66 21.52
C TYR A 69 -13.69 -6.08 20.95
N PRO A 70 -14.88 -6.70 20.83
CA PRO A 70 -15.04 -7.93 20.06
C PRO A 70 -14.53 -7.74 18.62
N ARG A 71 -13.59 -8.56 18.19
CA ARG A 71 -13.01 -8.42 16.84
C ARG A 71 -13.65 -9.40 15.88
N ARG A 72 -14.62 -8.92 15.10
CA ARG A 72 -15.15 -9.66 13.96
C ARG A 72 -14.03 -9.95 12.95
N LEU A 73 -14.16 -11.03 12.19
CA LEU A 73 -13.27 -11.27 11.04
C LEU A 73 -13.60 -10.28 9.92
N THR A 74 -12.55 -9.67 9.36
CA THR A 74 -12.66 -8.96 8.08
C THR A 74 -12.99 -9.93 6.95
N ARG A 75 -13.33 -9.39 5.78
CA ARG A 75 -13.61 -10.19 4.58
C ARG A 75 -12.42 -11.06 4.17
N GLU A 76 -11.22 -10.51 4.23
CA GLU A 76 -9.95 -11.16 3.91
C GLU A 76 -9.56 -12.19 4.97
N GLU A 77 -9.72 -11.85 6.26
CA GLU A 77 -9.49 -12.78 7.37
C GLU A 77 -10.46 -13.97 7.32
N LEU A 78 -11.74 -13.73 7.00
CA LEU A 78 -12.74 -14.78 6.81
C LEU A 78 -12.31 -15.75 5.71
N GLN A 79 -11.94 -15.19 4.56
CA GLN A 79 -11.51 -15.97 3.41
C GLN A 79 -10.31 -16.85 3.75
N ASN A 80 -9.25 -16.26 4.31
CA ASN A 80 -8.05 -17.00 4.74
C ASN A 80 -8.37 -18.07 5.79
N THR A 81 -9.28 -17.75 6.72
CA THR A 81 -9.75 -18.68 7.74
C THR A 81 -10.48 -19.87 7.13
N LEU A 82 -11.36 -19.63 6.16
CA LEU A 82 -12.12 -20.70 5.50
C LEU A 82 -11.22 -21.59 4.64
N GLU A 83 -10.28 -21.01 3.89
CA GLU A 83 -9.31 -21.79 3.10
C GLU A 83 -8.43 -22.69 4.00
N ASP A 84 -7.90 -22.14 5.11
CA ASP A 84 -7.09 -22.92 6.06
C ASP A 84 -7.91 -23.98 6.81
N LEU A 85 -9.13 -23.63 7.23
CA LEU A 85 -10.01 -24.52 8.00
C LEU A 85 -10.54 -25.66 7.14
N LEU A 86 -10.99 -25.37 5.92
CA LEU A 86 -11.64 -26.34 5.03
C LEU A 86 -10.68 -27.00 4.05
N ARG A 87 -9.44 -26.50 3.92
CA ARG A 87 -8.43 -27.00 2.98
C ARG A 87 -8.91 -26.97 1.53
N VAL A 88 -9.62 -25.89 1.17
CA VAL A 88 -10.14 -25.62 -0.17
C VAL A 88 -9.61 -24.30 -0.70
N ASP A 89 -9.58 -24.16 -2.02
CA ASP A 89 -9.23 -22.91 -2.69
C ASP A 89 -10.51 -22.11 -2.95
N ILE A 90 -10.61 -20.91 -2.35
CA ILE A 90 -11.71 -19.98 -2.58
C ILE A 90 -11.30 -18.96 -3.65
N ARG A 91 -10.02 -18.60 -3.69
CA ARG A 91 -9.43 -17.79 -4.76
C ARG A 91 -9.35 -18.60 -6.05
N GLU A 92 -9.83 -18.01 -7.13
CA GLU A 92 -9.51 -18.56 -8.44
C GLU A 92 -8.01 -18.43 -8.72
N THR A 93 -7.44 -19.51 -9.21
CA THR A 93 -6.10 -19.50 -9.79
C THR A 93 -6.12 -18.55 -10.99
N VAL A 94 -5.55 -17.34 -10.85
CA VAL A 94 -5.48 -16.35 -11.92
C VAL A 94 -4.36 -16.71 -12.91
N THR A 95 -4.42 -17.93 -13.48
CA THR A 95 -3.50 -18.46 -14.51
C THR A 95 -3.98 -18.15 -15.92
N ASN A 96 -5.20 -17.64 -16.10
CA ASN A 96 -5.74 -17.34 -17.43
C ASN A 96 -5.30 -15.95 -17.91
N SER A 97 -4.45 -15.96 -18.92
CA SER A 97 -3.87 -14.82 -19.66
C SER A 97 -4.87 -13.86 -20.32
N ARG A 98 -6.18 -14.11 -20.21
CA ARG A 98 -7.25 -13.24 -20.71
C ARG A 98 -7.88 -12.34 -19.64
N LEU A 99 -7.65 -12.62 -18.36
CA LEU A 99 -8.18 -11.81 -17.26
C LEU A 99 -7.18 -10.73 -16.88
N HIS A 100 -7.45 -9.54 -17.39
CA HIS A 100 -6.71 -8.30 -17.14
C HIS A 100 -6.97 -7.71 -15.73
N VAL A 101 -8.01 -8.21 -15.05
CA VAL A 101 -8.41 -7.85 -13.70
C VAL A 101 -8.48 -9.12 -12.86
N ILE A 102 -8.13 -9.03 -11.57
CA ILE A 102 -8.32 -10.14 -10.64
C ILE A 102 -9.81 -10.22 -10.31
N PRO A 103 -10.53 -11.27 -10.75
CA PRO A 103 -11.97 -11.36 -10.50
C PRO A 103 -12.24 -11.49 -9.00
N ASP A 104 -13.38 -10.97 -8.59
CA ASP A 104 -13.86 -11.15 -7.23
C ASP A 104 -14.04 -12.65 -6.92
N ASN A 105 -13.48 -13.09 -5.81
CA ASN A 105 -13.66 -14.45 -5.34
C ASN A 105 -15.06 -14.65 -4.72
N LEU A 106 -15.36 -15.89 -4.31
CA LEU A 106 -16.68 -16.23 -3.77
C LEU A 106 -17.08 -15.37 -2.56
N ILE A 107 -16.16 -15.02 -1.68
CA ILE A 107 -16.44 -14.17 -0.50
C ILE A 107 -16.71 -12.72 -0.94
N GLU A 108 -15.91 -12.21 -1.87
CA GLU A 108 -16.01 -10.83 -2.36
C GLU A 108 -17.31 -10.56 -3.12
N LYS A 109 -17.87 -11.59 -3.77
CA LYS A 109 -19.19 -11.51 -4.42
C LYS A 109 -20.35 -11.37 -3.43
N PHE A 110 -20.16 -11.74 -2.16
CA PHE A 110 -21.21 -11.69 -1.13
C PHE A 110 -21.03 -10.52 -0.17
N PHE A 111 -19.80 -10.07 0.06
CA PHE A 111 -19.51 -9.04 1.06
C PHE A 111 -18.73 -7.88 0.45
N PRO A 112 -19.15 -6.63 0.71
CA PRO A 112 -18.42 -5.47 0.25
C PRO A 112 -17.04 -5.38 0.91
N PRO A 113 -16.09 -4.63 0.32
CA PRO A 113 -14.83 -4.31 0.96
C PRO A 113 -15.04 -3.70 2.35
N GLY A 114 -14.10 -3.96 3.26
CA GLY A 114 -14.15 -3.42 4.61
C GLY A 114 -14.04 -1.89 4.63
N VAL A 115 -14.76 -1.26 5.56
CA VAL A 115 -14.72 0.20 5.77
C VAL A 115 -13.58 0.51 6.74
N LEU A 116 -12.73 1.47 6.39
CA LEU A 116 -11.65 1.91 7.27
C LEU A 116 -12.23 2.59 8.51
N GLY A 117 -11.78 2.17 9.70
CA GLY A 117 -12.15 2.81 10.96
C GLY A 117 -11.22 3.93 11.38
N ALA A 118 -11.33 4.38 12.63
CA ALA A 118 -10.49 5.45 13.18
C ALA A 118 -9.01 5.06 13.29
N SER A 119 -8.70 3.76 13.33
CA SER A 119 -7.32 3.24 13.17
C SER A 119 -6.73 3.48 11.77
N GLY A 120 -7.56 3.79 10.78
CA GLY A 120 -7.18 3.85 9.36
C GLY A 120 -7.20 2.50 8.65
N PHE A 121 -7.67 1.43 9.31
CA PHE A 121 -7.70 0.07 8.77
C PHE A 121 -9.10 -0.53 8.84
N SER A 122 -9.36 -1.49 7.96
CA SER A 122 -10.64 -2.23 7.89
C SER A 122 -10.81 -3.25 9.02
N ASN A 123 -9.72 -3.63 9.68
CA ASN A 123 -9.72 -4.51 10.85
C ASN A 123 -10.02 -3.77 12.17
N ASP A 124 -10.42 -2.49 12.10
CA ASP A 124 -10.89 -1.71 13.24
C ASP A 124 -12.12 -2.36 13.89
N ALA A 125 -11.94 -2.86 15.11
CA ALA A 125 -12.95 -3.66 15.80
C ALA A 125 -14.24 -2.88 16.07
N GLN A 126 -14.15 -1.57 16.28
CA GLN A 126 -15.31 -0.73 16.55
C GLN A 126 -16.13 -0.51 15.28
N THR A 127 -15.48 -0.15 14.17
CA THR A 127 -16.16 0.00 12.87
C THR A 127 -16.73 -1.33 12.39
N LEU A 128 -15.93 -2.40 12.48
CA LEU A 128 -16.31 -3.70 11.97
C LEU A 128 -17.51 -4.30 12.73
N SER A 129 -17.64 -4.01 14.04
CA SER A 129 -18.74 -4.49 14.88
C SER A 129 -20.06 -3.74 14.66
N LYS A 130 -20.04 -2.54 14.05
CA LYS A 130 -21.27 -1.77 13.77
C LYS A 130 -22.05 -2.27 12.55
N GLY A 131 -21.39 -3.01 11.65
CA GLY A 131 -22.02 -3.52 10.43
C GLY A 131 -23.03 -4.64 10.73
N LEU A 132 -24.24 -4.54 10.19
CA LEU A 132 -25.24 -5.61 10.26
C LEU A 132 -24.79 -6.84 9.48
N ILE A 133 -25.08 -8.02 10.03
CA ILE A 133 -24.78 -9.31 9.41
C ILE A 133 -26.09 -9.89 8.92
N ASP A 134 -26.30 -9.88 7.61
CA ASP A 134 -27.41 -10.62 7.00
C ASP A 134 -27.11 -12.12 7.07
N ILE A 135 -27.73 -12.79 8.03
CA ILE A 135 -27.54 -14.21 8.29
C ILE A 135 -27.92 -15.09 7.09
N GLN A 136 -28.86 -14.67 6.24
CA GLN A 136 -29.25 -15.42 5.06
C GLN A 136 -28.17 -15.32 3.98
N THR A 137 -27.64 -14.12 3.75
CA THR A 137 -26.51 -13.91 2.84
C THR A 137 -25.26 -14.65 3.33
N TRP A 138 -25.00 -14.63 4.64
CA TRP A 138 -23.92 -15.38 5.28
C TRP A 138 -24.07 -16.90 5.07
N ALA A 139 -25.25 -17.47 5.38
CA ALA A 139 -25.52 -18.88 5.19
C ALA A 139 -25.42 -19.33 3.73
N ARG A 140 -25.91 -18.52 2.78
CA ARG A 140 -25.75 -18.79 1.34
C ARG A 140 -24.29 -18.80 0.92
N CYS A 141 -23.49 -17.85 1.39
CA CYS A 141 -22.06 -17.80 1.10
C CYS A 141 -21.35 -19.05 1.63
N LEU A 142 -21.51 -19.35 2.92
CA LEU A 142 -20.87 -20.49 3.58
C LEU A 142 -21.32 -21.84 3.01
N GLY A 143 -22.61 -21.96 2.64
CA GLY A 143 -23.10 -23.16 1.95
C GLY A 143 -22.39 -23.40 0.61
N ARG A 144 -22.12 -22.34 -0.16
CA ARG A 144 -21.33 -22.43 -1.41
C ARG A 144 -19.87 -22.77 -1.15
N VAL A 145 -19.27 -22.23 -0.10
CA VAL A 145 -17.89 -22.57 0.29
C VAL A 145 -17.81 -24.04 0.69
N LEU A 146 -18.76 -24.54 1.50
CA LEU A 146 -18.80 -25.95 1.90
C LEU A 146 -19.03 -26.91 0.72
N ALA A 147 -19.74 -26.47 -0.33
CA ALA A 147 -19.91 -27.26 -1.55
C ALA A 147 -18.57 -27.53 -2.28
N LEU A 148 -17.53 -26.71 -2.06
CA LEU A 148 -16.19 -26.97 -2.62
C LEU A 148 -15.57 -28.28 -2.10
N LEU A 149 -16.01 -28.78 -0.94
CA LEU A 149 -15.56 -30.07 -0.40
C LEU A 149 -15.96 -31.26 -1.30
N ASP A 150 -17.09 -31.15 -2.00
CA ASP A 150 -17.67 -32.23 -2.81
C ASP A 150 -16.68 -32.66 -3.91
N ALA A 151 -16.01 -31.69 -4.53
CA ALA A 151 -15.00 -31.92 -5.56
C ALA A 151 -13.58 -32.13 -5.03
N ASN A 152 -13.34 -32.02 -3.71
CA ASN A 152 -11.99 -32.01 -3.14
C ASN A 152 -11.75 -33.19 -2.17
N PRO A 153 -11.31 -34.36 -2.68
CA PRO A 153 -11.06 -35.54 -1.84
C PRO A 153 -9.91 -35.34 -0.85
N LYS A 154 -8.93 -34.48 -1.15
CA LYS A 154 -7.82 -34.17 -0.24
C LYS A 154 -8.29 -33.36 0.97
N ALA A 155 -9.15 -32.37 0.75
CA ALA A 155 -9.79 -31.62 1.81
C ALA A 155 -10.58 -32.55 2.75
N ARG A 156 -11.39 -33.44 2.17
CA ARG A 156 -12.16 -34.45 2.91
C ARG A 156 -11.25 -35.40 3.69
N GLN A 157 -10.16 -35.89 3.09
CA GLN A 157 -9.15 -36.69 3.78
C GLN A 157 -8.58 -35.97 5.00
N SER A 158 -8.25 -34.69 4.88
CA SER A 158 -7.71 -33.89 5.99
C SER A 158 -8.73 -33.62 7.09
N LEU A 159 -9.99 -33.40 6.72
CA LEU A 159 -11.06 -33.02 7.67
C LEU A 159 -11.65 -34.23 8.40
N PHE A 160 -11.82 -35.34 7.69
CA PHE A 160 -12.53 -36.52 8.20
C PHE A 160 -11.59 -37.70 8.51
N GLY A 161 -10.32 -37.61 8.12
CA GLY A 161 -9.40 -38.75 8.14
C GLY A 161 -9.63 -39.74 6.99
N ARG A 162 -10.57 -39.45 6.08
CA ARG A 162 -10.89 -40.25 4.89
C ARG A 162 -11.52 -39.41 3.78
N ALA A 163 -11.25 -39.75 2.53
CA ALA A 163 -11.84 -39.06 1.37
C ALA A 163 -13.36 -39.26 1.24
N LEU A 164 -13.85 -40.44 1.64
CA LEU A 164 -15.27 -40.81 1.61
C LEU A 164 -15.70 -41.33 2.99
N LEU A 165 -16.80 -40.79 3.51
CA LEU A 165 -17.41 -41.30 4.74
C LEU A 165 -18.27 -42.53 4.43
N PRO A 166 -18.37 -43.50 5.36
CA PRO A 166 -19.26 -44.65 5.23
C PRO A 166 -20.73 -44.22 5.29
N ASP A 167 -21.62 -45.08 4.78
CA ASP A 167 -23.09 -44.85 4.81
C ASP A 167 -23.66 -44.79 6.23
N LYS A 168 -22.97 -45.43 7.19
CA LYS A 168 -23.25 -45.35 8.62
C LYS A 168 -21.99 -44.91 9.35
N LEU A 169 -22.10 -43.83 10.11
CA LEU A 169 -21.01 -43.28 10.92
C LEU A 169 -21.44 -43.28 12.39
N ALA A 170 -20.60 -43.85 13.25
CA ALA A 170 -20.88 -43.89 14.69
C ALA A 170 -20.98 -42.47 15.26
N LEU A 171 -21.88 -42.26 16.22
CA LEU A 171 -22.09 -40.94 16.81
C LEU A 171 -20.82 -40.41 17.51
N SER A 172 -20.05 -41.29 18.14
CA SER A 172 -18.76 -40.94 18.75
C SER A 172 -17.77 -40.43 17.71
N GLU A 173 -17.64 -41.13 16.58
CA GLU A 173 -16.76 -40.73 15.48
C GLU A 173 -17.20 -39.39 14.84
N ALA A 174 -18.51 -39.19 14.66
CA ALA A 174 -19.04 -37.91 14.22
C ALA A 174 -18.75 -36.79 15.22
N SER A 175 -18.93 -37.05 16.52
CA SER A 175 -18.61 -36.11 17.60
C SER A 175 -17.13 -35.72 17.60
N ASP A 176 -16.21 -36.66 17.36
CA ASP A 176 -14.77 -36.38 17.29
C ASP A 176 -14.40 -35.52 16.09
N ILE A 177 -15.01 -35.79 14.92
CA ILE A 177 -14.83 -34.94 13.72
C ILE A 177 -15.34 -33.52 13.99
N LEU A 178 -16.55 -33.38 14.54
CA LEU A 178 -17.17 -32.10 14.83
C LEU A 178 -16.42 -31.33 15.93
N GLY A 179 -15.90 -32.03 16.94
CA GLY A 179 -15.08 -31.43 18.00
C GLY A 179 -13.77 -30.88 17.48
N ARG A 180 -13.06 -31.63 16.62
CA ARG A 180 -11.82 -31.15 15.98
C ARG A 180 -12.09 -29.94 15.08
N PHE A 181 -13.14 -30.01 14.24
CA PHE A 181 -13.51 -28.91 13.36
C PHE A 181 -13.90 -27.66 14.16
N GLY A 182 -14.76 -27.81 15.18
CA GLY A 182 -15.19 -26.70 16.02
C GLY A 182 -14.02 -26.07 16.78
N ARG A 183 -13.03 -26.85 17.23
CA ARG A 183 -11.85 -26.32 17.94
C ARG A 183 -11.04 -25.39 17.03
N ALA A 184 -10.83 -25.81 15.80
CA ALA A 184 -10.15 -25.00 14.79
C ALA A 184 -11.02 -23.79 14.38
N ALA A 185 -12.33 -23.98 14.21
CA ALA A 185 -13.27 -22.95 13.82
C ALA A 185 -13.45 -21.86 14.88
N TYR A 186 -13.48 -22.20 16.17
CA TYR A 186 -13.63 -21.23 17.27
C TYR A 186 -12.29 -20.74 17.80
N ARG A 187 -11.18 -21.33 17.34
CA ARG A 187 -9.81 -21.02 17.79
C ARG A 187 -9.61 -21.20 19.30
N ARG A 188 -10.41 -22.08 19.89
CA ARG A 188 -10.38 -22.50 21.30
C ARG A 188 -11.11 -23.82 21.44
N ALA A 189 -10.97 -24.48 22.59
CA ALA A 189 -11.84 -25.61 22.92
C ALA A 189 -13.32 -25.18 22.93
N LEU A 190 -14.20 -26.04 22.39
CA LEU A 190 -15.64 -25.88 22.56
C LEU A 190 -16.01 -26.19 24.01
N SER A 191 -16.99 -25.47 24.53
CA SER A 191 -17.68 -25.91 25.73
C SER A 191 -18.48 -27.20 25.47
N PRO A 192 -18.78 -28.01 26.50
CA PRO A 192 -19.64 -29.19 26.34
C PRO A 192 -20.98 -28.85 25.68
N ALA A 193 -21.58 -27.71 26.04
CA ALA A 193 -22.84 -27.25 25.46
C ALA A 193 -22.72 -26.91 23.96
N GLU A 194 -21.63 -26.24 23.55
CA GLU A 194 -21.37 -25.96 22.14
C GLU A 194 -21.19 -27.25 21.32
N LEU A 195 -20.42 -28.22 21.84
CA LEU A 195 -20.24 -29.50 21.16
C LEU A 195 -21.56 -30.27 21.06
N SER A 196 -22.32 -30.36 22.16
CA SER A 196 -23.64 -31.02 22.16
C SER A 196 -24.61 -30.39 21.17
N ALA A 197 -24.63 -29.05 21.06
CA ALA A 197 -25.48 -28.35 20.09
C ALA A 197 -25.12 -28.70 18.63
N VAL A 198 -23.84 -28.74 18.29
CA VAL A 198 -23.38 -29.11 16.94
C VAL A 198 -23.63 -30.58 16.64
N VAL A 199 -23.41 -31.48 17.61
CA VAL A 199 -23.71 -32.91 17.48
C VAL A 199 -25.21 -33.16 17.31
N ALA A 200 -26.07 -32.40 17.99
CA ALA A 200 -27.52 -32.50 17.82
C ALA A 200 -27.97 -32.14 16.40
N VAL A 201 -27.32 -31.17 15.74
CA VAL A 201 -27.56 -30.86 14.32
C VAL A 201 -27.24 -32.06 13.43
N TYR A 202 -26.09 -32.72 13.66
CA TYR A 202 -25.71 -33.93 12.95
C TYR A 202 -26.74 -35.06 13.15
N GLN A 203 -27.11 -35.36 14.40
CA GLN A 203 -28.08 -36.41 14.74
C GLN A 203 -29.42 -36.20 14.04
N LYS A 204 -29.92 -34.96 14.04
CA LYS A 204 -31.18 -34.63 13.37
C LYS A 204 -31.09 -34.82 11.85
N ARG A 205 -29.95 -34.49 11.23
CA ARG A 205 -29.79 -34.57 9.77
C ARG A 205 -29.50 -35.97 9.26
N VAL A 206 -28.73 -36.77 9.98
CA VAL A 206 -28.38 -38.14 9.54
C VAL A 206 -29.61 -39.08 9.51
N ALA A 207 -30.71 -38.71 10.17
CA ALA A 207 -31.98 -39.44 10.09
C ALA A 207 -32.61 -39.45 8.69
N THR A 208 -32.25 -38.49 7.82
CA THR A 208 -32.85 -38.31 6.48
C THR A 208 -31.83 -38.10 5.37
N HIS A 209 -30.54 -37.95 5.70
CA HIS A 209 -29.46 -37.63 4.76
C HIS A 209 -28.23 -38.50 5.07
N SER A 210 -27.28 -38.57 4.14
CA SER A 210 -26.02 -39.28 4.36
C SER A 210 -25.21 -38.66 5.51
N PRO A 211 -24.32 -39.42 6.17
CA PRO A 211 -23.42 -38.87 7.19
C PRO A 211 -22.58 -37.68 6.70
N TYR A 212 -22.19 -37.67 5.42
CA TYR A 212 -21.46 -36.56 4.81
C TYR A 212 -22.29 -35.26 4.76
N GLU A 213 -23.53 -35.32 4.30
CA GLU A 213 -24.43 -34.15 4.26
C GLU A 213 -24.84 -33.69 5.68
N ALA A 214 -24.96 -34.63 6.62
CA ALA A 214 -25.20 -34.32 8.02
C ALA A 214 -24.00 -33.59 8.67
N ILE A 215 -22.76 -34.01 8.38
CA ILE A 215 -21.55 -33.31 8.83
C ILE A 215 -21.45 -31.92 8.20
N LYS A 216 -21.70 -31.77 6.88
CA LYS A 216 -21.74 -30.45 6.23
C LYS A 216 -22.76 -29.51 6.89
N SER A 217 -23.93 -30.02 7.28
CA SER A 217 -24.94 -29.26 7.99
C SER A 217 -24.47 -28.80 9.39
N ALA A 218 -23.78 -29.68 10.12
CA ALA A 218 -23.20 -29.35 11.42
C ALA A 218 -22.00 -28.39 11.32
N TYR A 219 -21.19 -28.50 10.26
CA TYR A 219 -20.15 -27.52 9.93
C TYR A 219 -20.76 -26.16 9.62
N LEU A 220 -21.82 -26.11 8.81
CA LEU A 220 -22.54 -24.86 8.55
C LEU A 220 -23.06 -24.24 9.86
N ALA A 221 -23.69 -25.02 10.74
CA ALA A 221 -24.14 -24.53 12.05
C ALA A 221 -22.98 -23.96 12.89
N THR A 222 -21.80 -24.62 12.85
CA THR A 222 -20.59 -24.13 13.52
C THR A 222 -20.13 -22.79 12.92
N LEU A 223 -20.10 -22.65 11.60
CA LEU A 223 -19.66 -21.44 10.88
C LEU A 223 -20.68 -20.28 10.96
N LEU A 224 -21.95 -20.56 11.27
CA LEU A 224 -22.98 -19.55 11.55
C LEU A 224 -22.92 -19.01 12.99
N SER A 225 -22.14 -19.64 13.87
CA SER A 225 -22.01 -19.21 15.26
C SER A 225 -21.22 -17.91 15.41
N PRO A 226 -21.60 -17.02 16.34
CA PRO A 226 -20.79 -15.86 16.72
C PRO A 226 -19.34 -16.24 17.10
N SER A 227 -19.13 -17.40 17.74
CA SER A 227 -17.80 -17.89 18.13
C SER A 227 -16.87 -18.16 16.93
N PHE A 228 -17.41 -18.40 15.73
CA PHE A 228 -16.61 -18.46 14.51
C PHE A 228 -16.32 -17.06 13.99
N MET A 229 -17.35 -16.21 13.91
CA MET A 229 -17.23 -14.92 13.23
C MET A 229 -16.44 -13.88 14.03
N PHE A 230 -16.44 -13.99 15.35
CA PHE A 230 -15.75 -13.07 16.26
C PHE A 230 -14.60 -13.77 16.97
N ARG A 231 -13.53 -13.01 17.20
CA ARG A 231 -12.43 -13.36 18.08
C ARG A 231 -12.76 -12.80 19.45
N PHE A 232 -13.30 -13.64 20.32
CA PHE A 232 -13.61 -13.27 21.69
C PHE A 232 -12.41 -13.49 22.60
N GLU A 233 -12.21 -12.54 23.50
CA GLU A 233 -11.31 -12.67 24.63
C GLU A 233 -12.16 -12.75 25.89
N ARG A 234 -11.69 -13.50 26.89
CA ARG A 234 -12.33 -13.59 28.20
C ARG A 234 -12.39 -12.18 28.82
N PRO A 235 -13.53 -11.77 29.40
CA PRO A 235 -13.67 -10.47 30.05
C PRO A 235 -12.59 -10.25 31.12
N ALA A 236 -12.13 -9.01 31.24
CA ALA A 236 -11.14 -8.60 32.23
C ALA A 236 -11.40 -7.14 32.62
N ARG A 237 -11.76 -6.91 33.89
CA ARG A 237 -12.05 -5.56 34.41
C ARG A 237 -10.78 -4.76 34.69
N ASP A 238 -9.75 -5.45 35.15
CA ASP A 238 -8.44 -4.89 35.49
C ASP A 238 -7.40 -5.29 34.43
N PRO A 239 -6.29 -4.54 34.31
CA PRO A 239 -5.20 -4.87 33.39
C PRO A 239 -4.72 -6.32 33.60
N THR A 240 -5.09 -7.20 32.66
CA THR A 240 -4.85 -8.64 32.79
C THR A 240 -4.03 -9.12 31.60
N PRO A 241 -3.00 -9.96 31.81
CA PRO A 241 -2.30 -10.61 30.72
C PRO A 241 -3.25 -11.44 29.85
N VAL A 242 -3.08 -11.33 28.53
CA VAL A 242 -3.78 -12.16 27.55
C VAL A 242 -3.38 -13.61 27.75
N VAL A 243 -4.35 -14.53 27.73
CA VAL A 243 -4.06 -15.97 27.90
C VAL A 243 -3.47 -16.56 26.63
N GLY A 244 -2.81 -17.73 26.73
CA GLY A 244 -2.05 -18.31 25.63
C GLY A 244 -2.84 -18.43 24.32
N GLU A 245 -4.08 -18.93 24.38
CA GLU A 245 -4.90 -19.14 23.17
C GLU A 245 -5.31 -17.82 22.51
N GLU A 246 -5.64 -16.80 23.31
CA GLU A 246 -5.97 -15.47 22.82
C GLU A 246 -4.73 -14.79 22.21
N LEU A 247 -3.54 -14.97 22.82
CA LEU A 247 -2.29 -14.44 22.30
C LEU A 247 -1.90 -15.09 20.97
N ALA A 248 -2.12 -16.41 20.84
CA ALA A 248 -1.95 -17.11 19.56
C ALA A 248 -2.85 -16.53 18.47
N VAL A 249 -4.12 -16.24 18.80
CA VAL A 249 -5.08 -15.62 17.89
C VAL A 249 -4.64 -14.19 17.52
N ARG A 250 -4.23 -13.35 18.48
CA ARG A 250 -3.71 -12.00 18.21
C ARG A 250 -2.52 -12.06 17.25
N LEU A 251 -1.55 -12.94 17.52
CA LEU A 251 -0.35 -13.11 16.72
C LEU A 251 -0.66 -13.59 15.29
N ALA A 252 -1.48 -14.63 15.14
CA ALA A 252 -1.83 -15.23 13.85
C ALA A 252 -2.56 -14.25 12.93
N TYR A 253 -3.56 -13.52 13.45
CA TYR A 253 -4.28 -12.57 12.62
C TYR A 253 -3.51 -11.27 12.35
N PHE A 254 -2.60 -10.88 13.26
CA PHE A 254 -1.71 -9.77 12.98
C PHE A 254 -0.74 -10.10 11.84
N LEU A 255 -0.01 -11.22 11.92
CA LEU A 255 1.07 -11.52 10.97
C LEU A 255 0.62 -12.25 9.70
N TRP A 256 -0.44 -13.05 9.77
CA TRP A 256 -0.90 -13.88 8.64
C TRP A 256 -2.33 -13.59 8.19
N SER A 257 -3.08 -12.75 8.91
CA SER A 257 -4.53 -12.57 8.70
C SER A 257 -5.27 -13.92 8.55
N SER A 258 -4.84 -14.92 9.31
CA SER A 258 -5.26 -16.33 9.25
C SER A 258 -5.36 -16.89 10.67
N PRO A 259 -6.07 -18.00 10.92
CA PRO A 259 -6.11 -18.64 12.22
C PRO A 259 -4.73 -19.20 12.62
N PRO A 260 -4.48 -19.41 13.93
CA PRO A 260 -3.24 -20.03 14.41
C PRO A 260 -3.07 -21.44 13.83
N ASP A 261 -1.82 -21.82 13.59
CA ASP A 261 -1.47 -23.19 13.25
C ASP A 261 -1.37 -24.10 14.50
N ALA A 262 -1.13 -25.39 14.28
CA ALA A 262 -1.05 -26.37 15.35
C ALA A 262 0.07 -26.04 16.36
N GLU A 263 1.24 -25.60 15.88
CA GLU A 263 2.36 -25.24 16.73
C GLU A 263 2.02 -24.09 17.69
N LEU A 264 1.37 -23.03 17.20
CA LEU A 264 0.89 -21.95 18.06
C LEU A 264 -0.14 -22.42 19.07
N PHE A 265 -1.06 -23.30 18.68
CA PHE A 265 -2.05 -23.87 19.61
C PHE A 265 -1.39 -24.72 20.70
N ASP A 266 -0.39 -25.52 20.36
CA ASP A 266 0.28 -26.40 21.30
C ASP A 266 1.14 -25.60 22.28
N LEU A 267 1.85 -24.56 21.80
CA LEU A 267 2.59 -23.63 22.66
C LEU A 267 1.68 -22.82 23.57
N ALA A 268 0.51 -22.40 23.07
CA ALA A 268 -0.51 -21.73 23.85
C ALA A 268 -1.08 -22.63 24.95
N ALA A 269 -1.46 -23.87 24.60
CA ALA A 269 -1.98 -24.85 25.55
C ALA A 269 -0.93 -25.25 26.62
N ALA A 270 0.34 -25.30 26.24
CA ALA A 270 1.45 -25.54 27.16
C ALA A 270 1.84 -24.32 28.01
N GLY A 271 1.18 -23.16 27.84
CA GLY A 271 1.49 -21.93 28.56
C GLY A 271 2.81 -21.26 28.17
N LYS A 272 3.52 -21.80 27.17
CA LYS A 272 4.84 -21.32 26.73
C LYS A 272 4.78 -20.04 25.91
N LEU A 273 3.68 -19.79 25.22
CA LEU A 273 3.58 -18.62 24.31
C LEU A 273 3.67 -17.25 25.02
N ARG A 274 3.54 -17.21 26.35
CA ARG A 274 3.67 -15.96 27.14
C ARG A 274 5.12 -15.58 27.42
N ASP A 275 6.04 -16.54 27.30
CA ASP A 275 7.47 -16.33 27.41
C ASP A 275 7.97 -15.45 26.25
N PRO A 276 8.65 -14.32 26.52
CA PRO A 276 9.10 -13.40 25.48
C PRO A 276 9.98 -14.04 24.41
N GLU A 277 10.90 -14.95 24.80
CA GLU A 277 11.82 -15.59 23.85
C GLU A 277 11.06 -16.53 22.91
N THR A 278 10.16 -17.35 23.47
CA THR A 278 9.27 -18.22 22.69
C THR A 278 8.39 -17.41 21.74
N LEU A 279 7.84 -16.29 22.20
CA LEU A 279 7.00 -15.42 21.39
C LEU A 279 7.77 -14.80 20.21
N VAL A 280 8.99 -14.31 20.45
CA VAL A 280 9.88 -13.79 19.39
C VAL A 280 10.27 -14.89 18.40
N ALA A 281 10.57 -16.11 18.87
CA ALA A 281 10.87 -17.23 17.99
C ALA A 281 9.67 -17.57 17.07
N GLN A 282 8.44 -17.47 17.58
CA GLN A 282 7.24 -17.64 16.76
C GLN A 282 7.05 -16.49 15.76
N VAL A 283 7.32 -15.23 16.13
CA VAL A 283 7.34 -14.11 15.17
C VAL A 283 8.30 -14.41 14.02
N HIS A 284 9.53 -14.84 14.31
CA HIS A 284 10.53 -15.15 13.27
C HIS A 284 10.06 -16.27 12.34
N ARG A 285 9.57 -17.37 12.89
CA ARG A 285 9.02 -18.50 12.13
C ARG A 285 7.88 -18.05 11.21
N MET A 286 6.96 -17.26 11.75
CA MET A 286 5.81 -16.78 11.00
C MET A 286 6.17 -15.78 9.90
N LEU A 287 7.20 -14.95 10.13
CA LEU A 287 7.75 -14.06 9.11
C LEU A 287 8.64 -14.77 8.08
N ALA A 288 9.08 -16.01 8.33
CA ALA A 288 9.71 -16.84 7.31
C ALA A 288 8.67 -17.48 6.38
N ASP A 289 7.47 -17.75 6.89
CA ASP A 289 6.37 -18.37 6.14
C ASP A 289 5.81 -17.43 5.03
N PRO A 290 5.48 -17.96 3.83
CA PRO A 290 4.83 -17.19 2.76
C PRO A 290 3.53 -16.48 3.17
N LYS A 291 2.82 -16.96 4.20
CA LYS A 291 1.60 -16.33 4.73
C LYS A 291 1.81 -14.90 5.21
N ARG A 292 3.04 -14.47 5.51
CA ARG A 292 3.37 -13.08 5.87
C ARG A 292 2.96 -12.06 4.81
N ILE A 293 2.82 -12.49 3.55
CA ILE A 293 2.38 -11.62 2.43
C ILE A 293 1.06 -10.91 2.76
N ALA A 294 0.26 -11.47 3.69
CA ALA A 294 -0.93 -10.85 4.24
C ALA A 294 -0.67 -9.47 4.89
N LEU A 295 0.51 -9.24 5.50
CA LEU A 295 0.91 -7.92 5.99
C LEU A 295 1.04 -6.92 4.84
N ALA A 296 1.63 -7.33 3.72
CA ALA A 296 1.68 -6.49 2.54
C ALA A 296 0.28 -6.30 1.95
N GLU A 297 -0.51 -7.36 1.82
CA GLU A 297 -1.84 -7.27 1.22
C GLU A 297 -2.77 -6.35 2.03
N ASN A 298 -2.80 -6.51 3.36
CA ASN A 298 -3.76 -5.84 4.23
C ASN A 298 -3.21 -4.57 4.86
N LEU A 299 -2.15 -4.67 5.67
CA LEU A 299 -1.54 -3.51 6.32
C LEU A 299 -0.95 -2.56 5.27
N GLY A 300 -0.06 -3.04 4.40
CA GLY A 300 0.56 -2.22 3.36
C GLY A 300 -0.47 -1.69 2.35
N GLY A 301 -1.41 -2.54 1.92
CA GLY A 301 -2.38 -2.19 0.88
C GLY A 301 -3.42 -1.15 1.29
N GLU A 302 -3.82 -1.11 2.56
CA GLU A 302 -4.72 -0.08 3.10
C GLU A 302 -3.95 1.16 3.57
N TRP A 303 -2.73 0.99 4.06
CA TRP A 303 -1.91 2.13 4.44
C TRP A 303 -1.50 2.95 3.22
N PHE A 304 -1.00 2.31 2.16
CA PHE A 304 -0.47 3.01 0.97
C PHE A 304 -1.45 3.07 -0.21
N ASP A 305 -2.70 2.66 -0.02
CA ASP A 305 -3.80 2.76 -0.99
C ASP A 305 -3.55 2.06 -2.35
N TYR A 306 -2.78 0.97 -2.39
CA TYR A 306 -2.59 0.23 -3.65
C TYR A 306 -3.66 -0.85 -3.88
N LYS A 307 -4.48 -1.24 -2.90
CA LYS A 307 -5.57 -2.22 -3.08
C LYS A 307 -6.52 -1.89 -4.27
N PRO A 308 -6.96 -0.64 -4.49
CA PRO A 308 -7.85 -0.30 -5.60
C PRO A 308 -7.27 -0.64 -6.99
N LEU A 309 -5.94 -0.63 -7.15
CA LEU A 309 -5.28 -0.98 -8.41
C LEU A 309 -5.55 -2.42 -8.83
N ARG A 310 -5.89 -3.30 -7.88
CA ARG A 310 -6.27 -4.71 -8.13
C ARG A 310 -7.48 -4.84 -9.05
N GLN A 311 -8.43 -3.92 -8.92
CA GLN A 311 -9.69 -3.88 -9.67
C GLN A 311 -9.69 -2.85 -10.80
N GLN A 312 -8.64 -2.02 -10.90
CA GLN A 312 -8.55 -1.00 -11.92
C GLN A 312 -8.26 -1.65 -13.29
N SER A 313 -9.21 -1.49 -14.21
CA SER A 313 -9.08 -2.00 -15.57
C SER A 313 -8.85 -0.85 -16.53
N ALA A 314 -7.81 -0.94 -17.38
CA ALA A 314 -7.58 0.04 -18.44
C ALA A 314 -8.57 -0.11 -19.62
N VAL A 315 -9.77 -0.65 -19.41
CA VAL A 315 -10.79 -0.91 -20.45
C VAL A 315 -11.51 0.39 -20.81
N ASN A 316 -10.72 1.35 -21.27
CA ASN A 316 -11.15 2.43 -22.15
C ASN A 316 -10.17 2.47 -23.34
N LYS A 317 -10.49 1.69 -24.38
CA LYS A 317 -10.13 1.87 -25.81
C LYS A 317 -8.64 2.12 -26.21
N ARG A 318 -7.63 1.78 -25.39
CA ARG A 318 -6.21 1.80 -25.81
C ARG A 318 -5.50 0.45 -25.60
N SER A 319 -5.78 -0.49 -26.50
CA SER A 319 -5.05 -1.75 -26.77
C SER A 319 -4.88 -2.76 -25.62
N ASP A 320 -4.94 -4.04 -25.95
CA ASP A 320 -4.66 -5.18 -25.05
C ASP A 320 -3.32 -5.09 -24.30
N LYS A 321 -2.39 -4.22 -24.74
CA LYS A 321 -1.08 -3.99 -24.09
C LYS A 321 -1.20 -3.35 -22.69
N MET A 322 -2.21 -2.52 -22.43
CA MET A 322 -2.35 -1.85 -21.12
C MET A 322 -3.18 -2.63 -20.11
N ALA A 323 -3.91 -3.65 -20.57
CA ALA A 323 -4.96 -4.23 -19.76
C ALA A 323 -4.42 -5.00 -18.54
N GLY A 324 -3.19 -5.54 -18.58
CA GLY A 324 -2.53 -6.14 -17.41
C GLY A 324 -1.69 -5.19 -16.54
N PHE A 325 -1.60 -3.90 -16.89
CA PHE A 325 -0.59 -3.01 -16.29
C PHE A 325 -0.89 -2.62 -14.84
N PHE A 326 -2.12 -2.20 -14.50
CA PHE A 326 -2.49 -1.85 -13.12
C PHE A 326 -2.39 -3.03 -12.16
N ARG A 327 -2.72 -4.24 -12.64
CA ARG A 327 -2.45 -5.47 -11.88
C ARG A 327 -0.97 -5.59 -11.54
N THR A 328 -0.09 -5.44 -12.53
CA THR A 328 1.36 -5.53 -12.26
C THR A 328 1.86 -4.39 -11.35
N GLN A 329 1.21 -3.23 -11.33
CA GLN A 329 1.52 -2.15 -10.37
C GLN A 329 1.05 -2.49 -8.93
N TYR A 330 -0.12 -3.11 -8.80
CA TYR A 330 -0.55 -3.67 -7.52
C TYR A 330 0.47 -4.70 -6.99
N GLU A 331 0.90 -5.63 -7.86
CA GLU A 331 1.90 -6.64 -7.54
C GLU A 331 3.27 -6.01 -7.22
N GLU A 332 3.68 -4.96 -7.93
CA GLU A 332 4.91 -4.18 -7.67
C GLU A 332 4.90 -3.61 -6.24
N ALA A 333 3.82 -2.93 -5.84
CA ALA A 333 3.68 -2.35 -4.50
C ALA A 333 3.63 -3.41 -3.39
N LEU A 334 2.86 -4.47 -3.63
CA LEU A 334 2.72 -5.59 -2.71
C LEU A 334 4.06 -6.28 -2.44
N LEU A 335 4.79 -6.65 -3.51
CA LEU A 335 6.10 -7.30 -3.38
C LEU A 335 7.15 -6.34 -2.82
N PHE A 336 7.07 -5.05 -3.15
CA PHE A 336 7.93 -4.03 -2.55
C PHE A 336 7.75 -3.98 -1.03
N PHE A 337 6.51 -3.88 -0.54
CA PHE A 337 6.25 -3.84 0.90
C PHE A 337 6.62 -5.17 1.59
N ASP A 338 6.29 -6.33 1.01
CA ASP A 338 6.76 -7.63 1.52
C ASP A 338 8.28 -7.68 1.61
N SER A 339 8.99 -7.11 0.62
CA SER A 339 10.45 -7.11 0.62
C SER A 339 11.07 -6.35 1.80
N LEU A 340 10.38 -5.34 2.33
CA LEU A 340 10.84 -4.63 3.53
C LEU A 340 10.84 -5.55 4.75
N ILE A 341 9.85 -6.44 4.85
CA ILE A 341 9.70 -7.39 5.96
C ILE A 341 10.58 -8.62 5.72
N ARG A 342 10.44 -9.23 4.54
CA ARG A 342 11.14 -10.43 4.10
C ARG A 342 12.65 -10.30 4.20
N PHE A 343 13.18 -9.13 3.86
CA PHE A 343 14.61 -8.86 3.87
C PHE A 343 15.05 -7.97 5.02
N ASP A 344 14.20 -7.84 6.05
CA ASP A 344 14.45 -7.09 7.27
C ASP A 344 15.12 -5.73 7.02
N GLN A 345 14.50 -4.94 6.15
CA GLN A 345 15.01 -3.64 5.75
C GLN A 345 14.74 -2.61 6.86
N PRO A 346 15.56 -1.55 6.96
CA PRO A 346 15.19 -0.38 7.75
C PRO A 346 13.91 0.26 7.22
N LEU A 347 13.03 0.74 8.10
CA LEU A 347 11.74 1.34 7.72
C LEU A 347 11.88 2.54 6.78
N PHE A 348 13.03 3.24 6.78
CA PHE A 348 13.29 4.39 5.91
C PHE A 348 13.31 4.03 4.42
N ARG A 349 13.48 2.75 4.10
CA ARG A 349 13.41 2.23 2.74
C ARG A 349 12.02 2.38 2.12
N ILE A 350 10.98 2.63 2.92
CA ILE A 350 9.68 3.11 2.43
C ILE A 350 9.82 4.41 1.62
N VAL A 351 10.81 5.26 1.94
CA VAL A 351 11.04 6.54 1.26
C VAL A 351 12.06 6.42 0.14
N ASP A 352 13.23 5.81 0.40
CA ASP A 352 14.41 5.96 -0.46
C ASP A 352 14.98 4.67 -1.07
N ALA A 353 14.28 3.55 -0.99
CA ALA A 353 14.78 2.28 -1.52
C ALA A 353 15.28 2.41 -2.96
N ASP A 354 16.46 1.87 -3.25
CA ASP A 354 17.07 1.84 -4.59
C ASP A 354 16.66 0.59 -5.39
N TRP A 355 15.55 -0.07 -5.02
CA TRP A 355 15.03 -1.27 -5.69
C TRP A 355 13.52 -1.23 -5.88
N GLY A 356 13.03 -2.10 -6.76
CA GLY A 356 11.62 -2.33 -7.02
C GLY A 356 11.38 -3.71 -7.62
N TYR A 357 10.15 -3.97 -8.05
CA TYR A 357 9.76 -5.22 -8.69
C TYR A 357 9.20 -4.95 -10.07
N LEU A 358 9.87 -5.47 -11.11
CA LEU A 358 9.47 -5.25 -12.50
C LEU A 358 9.59 -6.52 -13.33
N ASN A 359 8.79 -6.59 -14.39
CA ASN A 359 9.08 -7.47 -15.53
C ASN A 359 9.46 -6.64 -16.76
N GLY A 360 9.89 -7.31 -17.83
CA GLY A 360 10.28 -6.63 -19.08
C GLY A 360 9.17 -5.76 -19.69
N HIS A 361 7.90 -6.11 -19.48
CA HIS A 361 6.77 -5.32 -19.95
C HIS A 361 6.66 -3.97 -19.22
N GLN A 362 6.70 -3.98 -17.88
CA GLN A 362 6.69 -2.75 -17.09
C GLN A 362 7.94 -1.90 -17.30
N ALA A 363 9.13 -2.52 -17.37
CA ALA A 363 10.36 -1.80 -17.65
C ALA A 363 10.30 -1.05 -18.99
N GLY A 364 9.70 -1.68 -20.02
CA GLY A 364 9.44 -1.04 -21.31
C GLY A 364 8.46 0.14 -21.23
N ILE A 365 7.37 0.02 -20.45
CA ILE A 365 6.39 1.11 -20.25
C ILE A 365 7.03 2.29 -19.51
N TYR A 366 7.74 2.01 -18.42
CA TYR A 366 8.44 3.02 -17.64
C TYR A 366 9.67 3.61 -18.34
N ARG A 367 10.12 2.99 -19.45
CA ARG A 367 11.32 3.33 -20.23
C ARG A 367 12.59 3.30 -19.39
N LEU A 368 12.78 2.22 -18.64
CA LEU A 368 13.87 2.09 -17.68
C LEU A 368 14.91 1.08 -18.14
N GLN A 369 16.17 1.41 -17.84
CA GLN A 369 17.26 0.46 -17.78
C GLN A 369 17.43 0.05 -16.32
N THR A 370 17.36 -1.25 -16.07
CA THR A 370 17.46 -1.83 -14.74
C THR A 370 18.39 -3.03 -14.77
N GLU A 371 19.09 -3.27 -13.67
CA GLU A 371 19.90 -4.47 -13.47
C GLU A 371 19.18 -5.39 -12.50
N GLU A 372 19.26 -6.70 -12.72
CA GLU A 372 18.75 -7.67 -11.76
C GLU A 372 19.45 -7.48 -10.43
N LYS A 373 18.68 -7.39 -9.36
CA LYS A 373 19.20 -7.26 -8.00
C LYS A 373 18.96 -8.56 -7.27
N VAL A 374 20.00 -9.10 -6.66
CA VAL A 374 19.90 -10.24 -5.76
C VAL A 374 20.23 -9.74 -4.36
N PHE A 375 19.37 -10.04 -3.38
CA PHE A 375 19.79 -9.97 -1.98
C PHE A 375 20.64 -11.22 -1.75
N ALA A 376 21.97 -11.07 -1.84
CA ALA A 376 22.92 -12.12 -2.23
C ALA A 376 22.92 -13.44 -1.43
N ASP A 377 22.25 -13.56 -0.28
CA ASP A 377 22.50 -14.66 0.66
C ASP A 377 21.24 -15.22 1.34
N ILE A 378 20.10 -15.28 0.64
CA ILE A 378 18.89 -15.87 1.22
C ILE A 378 18.51 -17.12 0.42
N THR A 379 18.39 -18.24 1.14
CA THR A 379 17.81 -19.51 0.65
C THR A 379 16.63 -19.20 -0.26
N PRO A 380 16.55 -19.77 -1.48
CA PRO A 380 15.42 -19.53 -2.38
C PRO A 380 14.12 -19.77 -1.61
N LEU A 381 13.41 -18.69 -1.32
CA LEU A 381 12.14 -18.77 -0.64
C LEU A 381 11.12 -19.35 -1.63
N PRO A 382 10.11 -20.09 -1.16
CA PRO A 382 9.06 -20.61 -2.02
C PRO A 382 8.48 -19.46 -2.86
N PRO A 383 8.16 -19.69 -4.14
CA PRO A 383 7.61 -18.65 -5.00
C PRO A 383 6.36 -18.07 -4.34
N ILE A 384 6.43 -16.78 -3.97
CA ILE A 384 5.28 -16.05 -3.43
C ILE A 384 4.37 -15.78 -4.62
N ASN A 385 3.45 -16.70 -4.82
CA ASN A 385 2.38 -16.45 -5.73
C ASN A 385 1.25 -15.83 -4.90
N ILE A 386 0.96 -14.57 -5.16
CA ILE A 386 0.00 -13.70 -4.44
C ILE A 386 -1.41 -14.30 -4.30
N HIS A 387 -1.71 -15.39 -5.03
CA HIS A 387 -2.96 -16.14 -4.98
C HIS A 387 -2.79 -17.66 -4.84
N TYR A 388 -1.59 -18.17 -4.53
CA TYR A 388 -1.35 -19.62 -4.62
C TYR A 388 -0.46 -20.10 -3.49
N ARG A 389 -1.11 -20.61 -2.45
CA ARG A 389 -0.46 -21.35 -1.36
C ARG A 389 0.06 -22.73 -1.80
N ASP A 390 -0.33 -23.24 -2.99
CA ASP A 390 0.04 -24.60 -3.45
C ASP A 390 0.56 -24.71 -4.92
N ALA A 391 0.90 -23.60 -5.59
CA ALA A 391 1.21 -23.60 -7.03
C ALA A 391 2.51 -24.31 -7.46
N GLU A 392 3.41 -24.68 -6.55
CA GLU A 392 4.63 -25.41 -6.93
C GLU A 392 4.32 -26.70 -7.69
N ARG A 393 3.16 -27.35 -7.46
CA ARG A 393 2.80 -28.61 -8.14
C ARG A 393 2.16 -28.45 -9.53
N ALA A 394 1.63 -27.28 -9.87
CA ALA A 394 0.87 -27.09 -11.12
C ALA A 394 1.77 -26.59 -12.26
N ILE A 395 2.76 -25.75 -11.95
CA ILE A 395 3.74 -25.22 -12.90
C ILE A 395 4.70 -26.32 -13.37
N ALA A 396 5.13 -27.20 -12.46
CA ALA A 396 6.01 -28.34 -12.78
C ALA A 396 5.38 -29.35 -13.77
N ARG A 397 4.07 -29.29 -14.00
CA ARG A 397 3.34 -30.18 -14.93
C ARG A 397 3.16 -29.62 -16.34
N GLY A 398 3.72 -28.44 -16.64
CA GLY A 398 3.74 -27.87 -18.00
C GLY A 398 2.39 -27.35 -18.52
N ASN A 399 1.40 -27.14 -17.65
CA ASN A 399 0.02 -26.83 -18.06
C ASN A 399 -0.31 -25.34 -18.24
N TYR A 400 0.68 -24.41 -18.21
CA TYR A 400 0.37 -22.97 -18.21
C TYR A 400 1.38 -22.08 -18.94
N GLU A 401 0.87 -21.17 -19.78
CA GLU A 401 1.59 -20.02 -20.35
C GLU A 401 1.28 -18.76 -19.54
N TYR A 402 2.30 -18.17 -18.91
CA TYR A 402 2.23 -16.78 -18.45
C TYR A 402 2.25 -15.84 -19.67
N LYS A 403 1.24 -14.97 -19.86
CA LYS A 403 1.39 -13.84 -20.81
C LYS A 403 2.25 -12.69 -20.23
N HIS A 404 2.44 -12.64 -18.92
CA HIS A 404 3.30 -11.66 -18.25
C HIS A 404 4.36 -12.40 -17.43
N ALA A 405 5.64 -12.18 -17.73
CA ALA A 405 6.72 -12.71 -16.92
C ALA A 405 6.57 -12.28 -15.45
N PRO A 406 6.89 -13.15 -14.48
CA PRO A 406 6.82 -12.79 -13.06
C PRO A 406 7.69 -11.55 -12.80
N LEU A 407 7.24 -10.71 -11.87
CA LEU A 407 8.03 -9.56 -11.45
C LEU A 407 9.32 -10.05 -10.78
N ARG A 408 10.43 -9.44 -11.17
CA ARG A 408 11.76 -9.68 -10.60
C ARG A 408 12.17 -8.49 -9.78
N LEU A 409 12.91 -8.77 -8.72
CA LEU A 409 13.58 -7.73 -7.97
C LEU A 409 14.66 -7.08 -8.85
N VAL A 410 14.61 -5.77 -8.97
CA VAL A 410 15.54 -4.99 -9.79
C VAL A 410 16.11 -3.83 -9.00
N ARG A 411 17.33 -3.42 -9.35
CA ARG A 411 17.95 -2.19 -8.84
C ARG A 411 17.59 -1.03 -9.76
N TRP A 412 17.23 0.11 -9.17
CA TRP A 412 17.03 1.34 -9.91
C TRP A 412 18.37 1.99 -10.25
N SER A 413 18.56 2.30 -11.54
CA SER A 413 19.67 3.14 -12.01
C SER A 413 19.35 4.64 -11.87
N ASP A 414 18.05 5.00 -11.82
CA ASP A 414 17.58 6.37 -11.72
C ASP A 414 17.32 6.74 -10.24
N PRO A 415 18.07 7.69 -9.65
CA PRO A 415 17.92 8.06 -8.24
C PRO A 415 16.56 8.70 -7.93
N ASP A 416 15.86 9.21 -8.94
CA ASP A 416 14.50 9.76 -8.78
C ASP A 416 13.45 8.66 -8.56
N ARG A 417 13.80 7.37 -8.76
CA ARG A 417 12.92 6.22 -8.54
C ARG A 417 13.19 5.49 -7.23
N GLY A 418 12.21 4.70 -6.83
CA GLY A 418 12.28 3.82 -5.67
C GLY A 418 11.75 4.45 -4.38
N GLY A 419 11.54 3.57 -3.39
CA GLY A 419 10.60 3.82 -2.30
C GLY A 419 9.14 3.90 -2.77
N LEU A 420 8.20 3.85 -1.83
CA LEU A 420 6.77 4.02 -2.12
C LEU A 420 6.45 5.44 -2.60
N VAL A 421 7.28 6.44 -2.27
CA VAL A 421 7.08 7.84 -2.67
C VAL A 421 7.06 8.02 -4.20
N THR A 422 7.82 7.23 -4.94
CA THR A 422 7.99 7.37 -6.41
C THR A 422 7.65 6.10 -7.19
N LEU A 423 7.08 5.10 -6.51
CA LEU A 423 6.65 3.85 -7.14
C LEU A 423 5.52 4.12 -8.14
N GLY A 424 5.51 3.39 -9.26
CA GLY A 424 4.50 3.63 -10.30
C GLY A 424 3.07 3.40 -9.82
N SER A 425 2.88 2.42 -8.92
CA SER A 425 1.62 2.20 -8.21
C SER A 425 1.12 3.43 -7.46
N THR A 426 2.00 4.13 -6.74
CA THR A 426 1.67 5.35 -5.99
C THR A 426 1.31 6.48 -6.95
N MET A 427 2.06 6.63 -8.05
CA MET A 427 1.75 7.62 -9.07
C MET A 427 0.36 7.40 -9.68
N SER A 428 -0.02 6.14 -9.91
CA SER A 428 -1.35 5.75 -10.37
C SER A 428 -2.43 5.99 -9.31
N ALA A 429 -2.22 5.51 -8.08
CA ALA A 429 -3.18 5.62 -6.97
C ALA A 429 -3.50 7.08 -6.61
N THR A 430 -2.53 7.98 -6.80
CA THR A 430 -2.68 9.42 -6.51
C THR A 430 -3.12 10.25 -7.72
N SER A 431 -3.43 9.61 -8.85
CA SER A 431 -3.85 10.29 -10.08
C SER A 431 -5.31 9.95 -10.45
N THR A 432 -5.82 10.55 -11.51
CA THR A 432 -7.06 10.05 -12.15
C THR A 432 -6.70 9.41 -13.50
N GLU A 433 -7.64 8.71 -14.14
CA GLU A 433 -7.36 7.93 -15.37
C GLU A 433 -6.58 8.70 -16.46
N ASN A 434 -6.89 9.99 -16.65
CA ASN A 434 -6.36 10.78 -17.76
C ASN A 434 -5.49 11.98 -17.33
N ARG A 435 -5.14 12.14 -16.05
CA ARG A 435 -4.34 13.29 -15.57
C ARG A 435 -3.64 13.04 -14.24
N THR A 436 -2.50 13.70 -14.05
CA THR A 436 -1.80 13.76 -12.76
C THR A 436 -2.56 14.64 -11.75
N SER A 437 -2.22 14.50 -10.46
CA SER A 437 -2.73 15.36 -9.40
C SER A 437 -1.63 15.67 -8.37
N PRO A 438 -0.97 16.84 -8.50
CA PRO A 438 0.06 17.26 -7.54
C PRO A 438 -0.47 17.29 -6.10
N ILE A 439 -1.69 17.81 -5.92
CA ILE A 439 -2.31 17.93 -4.60
C ILE A 439 -2.51 16.56 -3.94
N ARG A 440 -3.07 15.58 -4.67
CA ARG A 440 -3.24 14.22 -4.13
C ARG A 440 -1.91 13.55 -3.82
N ARG A 441 -0.86 13.78 -4.62
CA ARG A 441 0.49 13.27 -4.36
C ARG A 441 1.08 13.87 -3.09
N GLY A 442 0.98 15.19 -2.92
CA GLY A 442 1.46 15.90 -1.73
C GLY A 442 0.72 15.43 -0.48
N VAL A 443 -0.62 15.38 -0.52
CA VAL A 443 -1.45 14.87 0.58
C VAL A 443 -1.08 13.42 0.92
N TRP A 444 -0.91 12.55 -0.10
CA TRP A 444 -0.54 11.17 0.12
C TRP A 444 0.82 11.05 0.84
N VAL A 445 1.83 11.85 0.50
CA VAL A 445 3.10 11.85 1.24
C VAL A 445 2.90 12.36 2.66
N MET A 446 2.16 13.45 2.86
CA MET A 446 1.90 13.99 4.20
C MET A 446 1.18 12.98 5.10
N GLU A 447 0.14 12.32 4.60
CA GLU A 447 -0.67 11.39 5.39
C GLU A 447 -0.05 9.99 5.50
N ARG A 448 0.44 9.43 4.39
CA ARG A 448 0.88 8.04 4.33
C ARG A 448 2.35 7.87 4.71
N ILE A 449 3.20 8.87 4.46
CA ILE A 449 4.63 8.83 4.85
C ILE A 449 4.86 9.54 6.18
N LEU A 450 4.38 10.79 6.33
CA LEU A 450 4.66 11.61 7.51
C LEU A 450 3.62 11.49 8.64
N GLY A 451 2.49 10.84 8.41
CA GLY A 451 1.42 10.70 9.42
C GLY A 451 0.74 12.02 9.79
N VAL A 452 0.85 13.05 8.95
CA VAL A 452 0.23 14.36 9.16
C VAL A 452 -1.10 14.41 8.42
N HIS A 453 -2.19 14.50 9.18
CA HIS A 453 -3.54 14.66 8.63
C HIS A 453 -3.96 16.13 8.61
N PHE A 454 -4.63 16.54 7.54
CA PHE A 454 -5.19 17.88 7.39
C PHE A 454 -6.70 17.82 7.39
N GLU A 455 -7.34 18.60 8.26
CA GLU A 455 -8.78 18.83 8.18
C GLU A 455 -9.08 19.66 6.92
N ILE A 456 -9.98 19.16 6.08
CA ILE A 456 -10.40 19.87 4.87
C ILE A 456 -11.18 21.13 5.29
N PRO A 457 -10.80 22.33 4.81
CA PRO A 457 -11.55 23.56 5.06
C PRO A 457 -13.01 23.42 4.64
N LYS A 458 -13.96 23.99 5.41
CA LYS A 458 -15.40 23.88 5.12
C LYS A 458 -15.82 24.53 3.80
N ASP A 459 -15.09 25.56 3.36
CA ASP A 459 -15.42 26.38 2.19
C ASP A 459 -14.36 26.24 1.09
N VAL A 460 -14.17 25.02 0.55
CA VAL A 460 -13.24 24.80 -0.57
C VAL A 460 -13.81 25.48 -1.84
N PRO A 461 -13.09 26.45 -2.44
CA PRO A 461 -13.55 27.11 -3.66
C PRO A 461 -13.65 26.13 -4.84
N ASP A 462 -14.61 26.34 -5.74
CA ASP A 462 -14.74 25.50 -6.93
C ASP A 462 -13.61 25.76 -7.95
N LEU A 463 -12.79 24.73 -8.19
CA LEU A 463 -11.70 24.76 -9.18
C LEU A 463 -12.23 25.02 -10.60
N GLU A 464 -13.40 24.50 -10.95
CA GLU A 464 -14.01 24.71 -12.26
C GLU A 464 -14.41 26.17 -12.45
N GLN A 465 -14.90 26.83 -11.40
CA GLN A 465 -15.18 28.27 -11.43
C GLN A 465 -13.91 29.10 -11.57
N THR A 466 -12.82 28.69 -10.91
CA THR A 466 -11.51 29.36 -11.04
C THR A 466 -10.99 29.25 -12.47
N GLN A 467 -11.11 28.08 -13.08
CA GLN A 467 -10.74 27.86 -14.48
C GLN A 467 -11.61 28.68 -15.44
N LYS A 468 -12.95 28.64 -15.28
CA LYS A 468 -13.88 29.45 -16.08
C LYS A 468 -13.61 30.95 -15.95
N LYS A 469 -13.20 31.42 -14.77
CA LYS A 469 -12.82 32.83 -14.53
C LYS A 469 -11.54 33.20 -15.28
N ALA A 470 -10.50 32.35 -15.24
CA ALA A 470 -9.27 32.56 -16.00
C ALA A 470 -9.53 32.59 -17.52
N GLU A 471 -10.36 31.67 -18.02
CA GLU A 471 -10.78 31.62 -19.42
C GLU A 471 -11.58 32.88 -19.82
N ARG A 472 -12.54 33.32 -19.01
CA ARG A 472 -13.30 34.58 -19.23
C ARG A 472 -12.40 35.81 -19.26
N GLN A 473 -11.34 35.81 -18.46
CA GLN A 473 -10.34 36.89 -18.43
C GLN A 473 -9.27 36.76 -19.52
N ARG A 474 -9.36 35.74 -20.40
CA ARG A 474 -8.38 35.44 -21.46
C ARG A 474 -6.96 35.26 -20.94
N LEU A 475 -6.82 34.80 -19.69
CA LEU A 475 -5.54 34.46 -19.11
C LEU A 475 -5.12 33.09 -19.65
N ASN A 476 -4.00 33.01 -20.38
CA ASN A 476 -3.47 31.77 -20.94
C ASN A 476 -2.67 30.99 -19.86
N LEU A 477 -3.35 30.59 -18.79
CA LEU A 477 -2.76 29.89 -17.66
C LEU A 477 -2.82 28.37 -17.87
N THR A 478 -1.73 27.69 -17.57
CA THR A 478 -1.68 26.24 -17.46
C THR A 478 -2.52 25.75 -16.27
N HIS A 479 -2.95 24.49 -16.31
CA HIS A 479 -3.68 23.87 -15.20
C HIS A 479 -2.91 23.97 -13.86
N ASN A 480 -1.58 23.87 -13.90
CA ASN A 480 -0.74 24.01 -12.72
C ASN A 480 -0.73 25.43 -12.17
N GLU A 481 -0.78 26.45 -13.03
CA GLU A 481 -0.89 27.84 -12.60
C GLU A 481 -2.26 28.14 -11.99
N ILE A 482 -3.32 27.54 -12.55
CA ILE A 482 -4.68 27.63 -11.97
C ILE A 482 -4.71 27.01 -10.56
N LEU A 483 -4.12 25.82 -10.39
CA LEU A 483 -4.02 25.17 -9.07
C LEU A 483 -3.22 26.00 -8.07
N ARG A 484 -2.12 26.63 -8.50
CA ARG A 484 -1.33 27.53 -7.65
C ARG A 484 -2.13 28.75 -7.20
N LEU A 485 -2.85 29.39 -8.12
CA LEU A 485 -3.72 30.52 -7.78
C LEU A 485 -4.82 30.12 -6.79
N HIS A 486 -5.36 28.91 -6.93
CA HIS A 486 -6.31 28.36 -5.96
C HIS A 486 -5.67 28.15 -4.58
N SER A 487 -4.52 27.49 -4.52
CA SER A 487 -3.81 27.20 -3.26
C SER A 487 -3.33 28.45 -2.51
N ALA A 488 -3.14 29.56 -3.22
CA ALA A 488 -2.68 30.82 -2.65
C ALA A 488 -3.77 31.62 -1.90
N GLN A 489 -5.03 31.16 -1.92
CA GLN A 489 -6.13 31.83 -1.22
C GLN A 489 -5.98 31.75 0.31
N THR A 490 -6.41 32.80 1.00
CA THR A 490 -6.40 32.92 2.47
C THR A 490 -7.16 31.74 3.09
N GLY A 491 -6.47 30.93 3.90
CA GLY A 491 -7.00 29.70 4.51
C GLY A 491 -6.54 28.41 3.84
N CYS A 492 -6.31 28.42 2.52
CA CYS A 492 -5.74 27.26 1.80
C CYS A 492 -4.21 27.20 1.93
N SER A 493 -3.55 28.36 1.90
CA SER A 493 -2.08 28.46 1.97
C SER A 493 -1.46 27.80 3.20
N THR A 494 -2.18 27.75 4.33
CA THR A 494 -1.73 27.16 5.59
C THR A 494 -1.35 25.68 5.44
N CYS A 495 -2.12 24.90 4.68
CA CYS A 495 -1.82 23.49 4.43
C CYS A 495 -1.01 23.32 3.14
N HIS A 496 -1.33 24.12 2.11
CA HIS A 496 -0.71 24.02 0.80
C HIS A 496 0.80 24.36 0.79
N GLN A 497 1.29 25.15 1.74
CA GLN A 497 2.74 25.35 1.92
C GLN A 497 3.52 24.05 2.18
N TYR A 498 2.86 23.01 2.74
CA TYR A 498 3.46 21.68 2.93
C TYR A 498 3.17 20.75 1.75
N ILE A 499 1.94 20.80 1.22
CA ILE A 499 1.43 19.86 0.21
C ILE A 499 2.03 20.17 -1.17
N ASP A 500 2.00 21.42 -1.59
CA ASP A 500 2.28 21.82 -2.96
C ASP A 500 3.74 21.56 -3.36
N PRO A 501 4.76 21.95 -2.57
CA PRO A 501 6.15 21.71 -2.96
C PRO A 501 6.39 20.23 -3.24
N ILE A 502 5.94 19.35 -2.35
CA ILE A 502 6.06 17.88 -2.46
C ILE A 502 5.31 17.39 -3.70
N GLY A 503 4.05 17.76 -3.83
CA GLY A 503 3.16 17.34 -4.92
C GLY A 503 3.69 17.72 -6.30
N PHE A 504 4.07 18.99 -6.48
CA PHE A 504 4.66 19.48 -7.73
C PHE A 504 6.08 18.91 -7.95
N GLY A 505 6.84 18.65 -6.89
CA GLY A 505 8.11 17.93 -6.96
C GLY A 505 8.00 16.56 -7.62
N LEU A 506 6.86 15.88 -7.41
CA LEU A 506 6.56 14.57 -7.99
C LEU A 506 5.95 14.64 -9.40
N GLU A 507 5.70 15.84 -9.95
CA GLU A 507 5.21 16.01 -11.32
C GLU A 507 6.26 15.67 -12.39
N MET A 508 7.44 15.16 -12.01
CA MET A 508 8.34 14.51 -12.95
C MET A 508 7.83 13.15 -13.44
N PHE A 509 6.79 12.60 -12.82
CA PHE A 509 6.12 11.38 -13.27
C PHE A 509 4.71 11.69 -13.78
N ASP A 510 4.26 10.97 -14.80
CA ASP A 510 2.89 11.04 -15.30
C ASP A 510 1.93 10.24 -14.40
N GLN A 511 0.66 10.13 -14.79
CA GLN A 511 -0.37 9.43 -14.03
C GLN A 511 -0.16 7.91 -13.96
N LEU A 512 0.74 7.36 -14.77
CA LEU A 512 1.11 5.93 -14.77
C LEU A 512 2.46 5.69 -14.10
N GLY A 513 3.15 6.74 -13.65
CA GLY A 513 4.50 6.62 -13.13
C GLY A 513 5.59 6.58 -14.20
N ILE A 514 5.28 6.94 -15.45
CA ILE A 514 6.27 7.10 -16.52
C ILE A 514 6.98 8.44 -16.31
N GLY A 515 8.30 8.46 -16.45
CA GLY A 515 9.07 9.70 -16.34
C GLY A 515 8.65 10.69 -17.42
N ARG A 516 8.12 11.84 -17.01
CA ARG A 516 7.83 12.96 -17.89
C ARG A 516 9.08 13.75 -18.16
N ALA A 517 9.09 14.34 -19.35
CA ALA A 517 10.04 15.36 -19.69
C ALA A 517 9.38 16.70 -19.30
N VAL A 518 10.00 17.46 -18.39
CA VAL A 518 9.44 18.71 -17.83
C VAL A 518 9.01 19.63 -18.99
N PRO A 519 7.77 20.15 -19.01
CA PRO A 519 7.42 21.25 -19.89
C PRO A 519 8.16 22.49 -19.39
N GLU A 520 9.16 22.95 -20.14
CA GLU A 520 9.80 24.23 -19.89
C GLU A 520 9.10 25.30 -20.72
N ASP A 521 8.28 26.09 -20.04
CA ASP A 521 8.13 27.48 -20.40
C ASP A 521 9.44 28.20 -20.04
N ALA A 522 10.45 28.08 -20.91
CA ALA A 522 11.55 29.06 -21.10
C ALA A 522 12.68 28.45 -21.96
N ALA A 523 12.70 28.81 -23.24
CA ALA A 523 13.85 29.39 -23.96
C ALA A 523 15.30 28.83 -23.79
N GLY A 524 15.51 27.61 -23.30
CA GLY A 524 16.87 27.14 -23.00
C GLY A 524 17.51 26.19 -24.03
N GLY A 525 16.76 25.30 -24.68
CA GLY A 525 17.36 24.29 -25.57
C GLY A 525 17.61 24.79 -27.00
N THR A 526 18.51 24.13 -27.76
CA THR A 526 18.54 24.28 -29.22
C THR A 526 17.18 23.84 -29.77
N VAL A 527 16.37 24.78 -30.25
CA VAL A 527 15.08 24.47 -30.87
C VAL A 527 15.30 24.26 -32.37
N LEU A 528 15.23 23.01 -32.81
CA LEU A 528 15.34 22.64 -34.22
C LEU A 528 13.94 22.51 -34.83
N ARG A 529 13.70 23.04 -36.03
CA ARG A 529 12.42 22.94 -36.75
C ARG A 529 12.51 21.82 -37.79
N TRP A 530 11.42 21.10 -38.03
CA TRP A 530 11.27 20.28 -39.24
C TRP A 530 10.29 20.96 -40.21
N THR A 531 10.61 20.92 -41.51
CA THR A 531 9.71 21.26 -42.62
C THR A 531 9.66 20.07 -43.59
N PRO A 532 8.50 19.62 -44.08
CA PRO A 532 8.44 18.29 -44.71
C PRO A 532 8.95 18.21 -46.16
N THR A 533 9.59 19.25 -46.67
CA THR A 533 10.51 19.14 -47.81
C THR A 533 11.73 18.27 -47.51
N GLU A 534 11.97 17.95 -46.23
CA GLU A 534 13.18 17.30 -45.72
C GLU A 534 12.89 16.02 -44.91
N THR A 535 11.77 15.32 -45.12
CA THR A 535 11.52 14.05 -44.42
C THR A 535 11.32 12.90 -45.40
N PRO A 536 12.18 11.88 -45.39
CA PRO A 536 12.18 10.84 -46.40
C PRO A 536 11.03 9.84 -46.14
N ARG A 537 10.51 9.26 -47.23
CA ARG A 537 9.47 8.21 -47.18
C ARG A 537 10.01 6.87 -46.70
N VAL A 538 11.33 6.75 -46.59
CA VAL A 538 12.08 5.61 -46.05
C VAL A 538 12.96 6.17 -44.93
N TYR A 539 13.29 5.40 -43.90
CA TYR A 539 14.20 5.88 -42.86
C TYR A 539 15.51 6.40 -43.46
N ALA A 540 15.90 7.62 -43.08
CA ALA A 540 17.24 8.12 -43.32
C ALA A 540 17.76 8.89 -42.10
N ASP A 541 19.08 8.98 -41.98
CA ASP A 541 19.76 9.71 -40.93
C ASP A 541 19.63 11.23 -41.16
N TYR A 542 19.23 11.93 -40.12
CA TYR A 542 19.25 13.39 -40.04
C TYR A 542 20.17 13.80 -38.92
N SER A 543 20.91 14.89 -39.14
CA SER A 543 21.89 15.41 -38.20
C SER A 543 21.60 16.84 -37.83
N TRP A 544 21.82 17.16 -36.56
CA TRP A 544 21.68 18.50 -36.02
C TRP A 544 22.84 18.80 -35.08
N ALA A 545 23.45 19.98 -35.23
CA ALA A 545 24.46 20.47 -34.30
C ALA A 545 23.80 20.98 -33.02
N LEU A 546 24.35 20.63 -31.86
CA LEU A 546 23.87 21.14 -30.58
C LEU A 546 24.53 22.47 -30.25
N THR A 547 23.73 23.47 -29.88
CA THR A 547 24.23 24.80 -29.53
C THR A 547 24.63 24.91 -28.06
N LYS A 548 24.27 23.92 -27.24
CA LYS A 548 24.67 23.82 -25.83
C LYS A 548 25.64 22.65 -25.65
N PRO A 549 26.74 22.85 -24.89
CA PRO A 549 27.66 21.76 -24.59
C PRO A 549 26.99 20.68 -23.72
N ILE A 550 27.37 19.44 -23.96
CA ILE A 550 26.97 18.28 -23.16
C ILE A 550 28.10 17.98 -22.18
N ALA A 551 27.76 17.90 -20.89
CA ALA A 551 28.70 17.59 -19.83
C ALA A 551 28.83 16.07 -19.63
N GLY A 552 30.07 15.60 -19.48
CA GLY A 552 30.37 14.22 -19.09
C GLY A 552 29.75 13.83 -17.76
N GLY A 553 29.35 12.56 -17.63
CA GLY A 553 28.81 11.97 -16.40
C GLY A 553 27.36 12.34 -16.10
N GLN A 554 26.70 13.10 -16.97
CA GLN A 554 25.34 13.60 -16.77
C GLN A 554 24.34 12.91 -17.70
N LYS A 555 23.06 12.90 -17.29
CA LYS A 555 21.95 12.33 -18.08
C LYS A 555 21.28 13.42 -18.91
N TYR A 556 21.24 13.22 -20.23
CA TYR A 556 20.59 14.11 -21.18
C TYR A 556 19.32 13.48 -21.74
N ARG A 557 18.35 14.29 -22.16
CA ARG A 557 17.22 13.80 -22.96
C ARG A 557 17.06 14.60 -24.24
N VAL A 558 16.73 13.89 -25.31
CA VAL A 558 16.35 14.43 -26.62
C VAL A 558 14.85 14.25 -26.78
N ARG A 559 14.10 15.33 -26.98
CA ARG A 559 12.64 15.30 -27.15
C ARG A 559 12.25 15.81 -28.51
N PHE A 560 11.47 15.03 -29.26
CA PHE A 560 10.79 15.46 -30.48
C PHE A 560 9.35 15.84 -30.13
N GLN A 561 8.94 17.06 -30.45
CA GLN A 561 7.63 17.62 -30.12
C GLN A 561 6.92 18.08 -31.39
N TRP A 562 5.70 17.63 -31.61
CA TRP A 562 4.84 18.10 -32.68
C TRP A 562 4.15 19.40 -32.24
N THR A 563 4.05 20.36 -33.15
CA THR A 563 3.45 21.69 -32.88
C THR A 563 2.17 21.94 -33.67
N LYS A 564 2.13 21.59 -34.95
CA LYS A 564 0.96 21.77 -35.85
C LYS A 564 1.07 20.89 -37.10
N GLY A 565 -0.06 20.54 -37.73
CA GLY A 565 -0.13 19.78 -39.00
C GLY A 565 -1.04 18.54 -39.02
N ARG A 566 -0.89 17.64 -39.99
CA ARG A 566 -1.70 16.41 -40.13
C ARG A 566 -0.89 15.12 -40.26
N HIS A 567 0.44 15.22 -40.36
CA HIS A 567 1.37 14.14 -40.67
C HIS A 567 2.20 13.72 -39.45
N ARG A 568 2.60 12.45 -39.45
CA ARG A 568 3.35 11.76 -38.38
C ARG A 568 4.82 11.66 -38.77
N LEU A 569 5.70 11.82 -37.80
CA LEU A 569 7.12 11.50 -37.90
C LEU A 569 7.41 10.24 -37.09
N ASP A 570 7.95 9.21 -37.73
CA ASP A 570 8.48 8.02 -37.08
C ASP A 570 10.00 8.17 -36.90
N ILE A 571 10.50 7.77 -35.74
CA ILE A 571 11.85 8.08 -35.26
C ILE A 571 12.45 6.82 -34.63
N ARG A 572 13.70 6.50 -34.96
CA ARG A 572 14.47 5.43 -34.33
C ARG A 572 15.95 5.79 -34.29
N ASN A 573 16.74 4.99 -33.58
CA ASN A 573 18.21 5.08 -33.55
C ASN A 573 18.72 6.52 -33.31
N VAL A 574 18.25 7.15 -32.21
CA VAL A 574 18.69 8.50 -31.86
C VAL A 574 20.06 8.41 -31.19
N ARG A 575 21.02 9.20 -31.66
CA ARG A 575 22.42 9.17 -31.26
C ARG A 575 22.88 10.56 -30.87
N LEU A 576 23.68 10.65 -29.81
CA LEU A 576 24.49 11.81 -29.45
C LEU A 576 25.95 11.44 -29.67
N HIS A 577 26.67 12.20 -30.49
CA HIS A 577 28.07 11.93 -30.75
C HIS A 577 28.94 13.19 -30.76
N THR A 578 30.17 13.01 -30.31
CA THR A 578 31.26 13.98 -30.35
C THR A 578 32.55 13.23 -30.71
N SER A 579 33.68 13.92 -30.87
CA SER A 579 34.94 13.31 -31.31
C SER A 579 35.33 12.08 -30.47
N GLY A 580 35.11 10.88 -31.04
CA GLY A 580 35.45 9.59 -30.42
C GLY A 580 34.39 8.95 -29.50
N VAL A 581 33.26 9.62 -29.22
CA VAL A 581 32.20 9.10 -28.33
C VAL A 581 30.85 9.16 -29.02
N THR A 582 30.14 8.02 -29.08
CA THR A 582 28.75 7.93 -29.57
C THR A 582 27.90 7.21 -28.53
N VAL A 583 26.84 7.86 -28.06
CA VAL A 583 25.83 7.29 -27.17
C VAL A 583 24.52 7.16 -27.94
N GLU A 584 23.91 5.98 -27.93
CA GLU A 584 22.73 5.68 -28.73
C GLU A 584 21.57 5.15 -27.89
N ASP A 585 20.35 5.57 -28.25
CA ASP A 585 19.09 5.01 -27.76
C ASP A 585 18.26 4.51 -28.96
N LYS A 586 18.13 3.18 -29.07
CA LYS A 586 17.57 2.46 -30.23
C LYS A 586 16.06 2.28 -30.20
N HIS A 587 15.35 2.82 -29.22
CA HIS A 587 13.90 2.60 -29.15
C HIS A 587 13.15 3.34 -30.28
N PHE A 588 12.02 2.76 -30.68
CA PHE A 588 11.13 3.32 -31.68
C PHE A 588 10.17 4.33 -31.05
N GLY A 589 10.07 5.51 -31.65
CA GLY A 589 9.12 6.54 -31.28
C GLY A 589 8.40 7.12 -32.50
N PHE A 590 7.24 7.72 -32.28
CA PHE A 590 6.61 8.56 -33.28
C PHE A 590 6.03 9.82 -32.65
N THR A 591 5.91 10.89 -33.44
CA THR A 591 5.36 12.18 -33.02
C THR A 591 4.41 12.73 -34.09
N GLY A 592 3.23 13.20 -33.72
CA GLY A 592 2.17 13.64 -34.63
C GLY A 592 0.93 14.15 -33.86
N ASN A 593 -0.14 14.49 -34.58
CA ASN A 593 -1.38 15.04 -34.00
C ASN A 593 -1.97 14.22 -32.82
N ARG A 594 -1.84 12.88 -32.86
CA ARG A 594 -2.32 11.95 -31.83
C ARG A 594 -1.29 11.60 -30.75
N ASN A 595 -0.02 11.92 -30.98
CA ASN A 595 1.07 11.69 -30.03
C ASN A 595 2.05 12.84 -30.13
N GLN A 596 1.83 13.89 -29.34
CA GLN A 596 2.45 15.19 -29.59
C GLN A 596 3.92 15.26 -29.17
N GLU A 597 4.44 14.24 -28.48
CA GLU A 597 5.83 14.23 -28.06
C GLU A 597 6.43 12.82 -27.95
N ASN A 598 7.75 12.72 -28.11
CA ASN A 598 8.51 11.51 -27.83
C ASN A 598 9.93 11.84 -27.33
N THR A 599 10.51 10.98 -26.50
CA THR A 599 11.74 11.30 -25.73
C THR A 599 12.72 10.13 -25.67
N TRP A 600 13.99 10.42 -25.96
CA TRP A 600 15.15 9.56 -25.84
C TRP A 600 16.05 10.02 -24.69
N SER A 601 16.65 9.08 -23.97
CA SER A 601 17.47 9.36 -22.79
C SER A 601 18.88 8.82 -22.98
N PHE A 602 19.88 9.63 -22.63
CA PHE A 602 21.28 9.35 -22.84
C PHE A 602 22.06 9.52 -21.53
N GLN A 603 22.82 8.52 -21.14
CA GLN A 603 23.82 8.65 -20.09
C GLN A 603 25.17 8.97 -20.75
N ILE A 604 25.74 10.13 -20.46
CA ILE A 604 26.98 10.57 -21.07
C ILE A 604 28.17 10.05 -20.25
N PRO A 605 29.19 9.43 -20.86
CA PRO A 605 30.39 8.98 -20.15
C PRO A 605 31.07 10.12 -19.37
N PRO A 606 31.59 9.88 -18.16
CA PRO A 606 32.29 10.91 -17.36
C PRO A 606 33.49 11.57 -18.08
N ASP A 607 34.16 10.81 -18.93
CA ASP A 607 35.33 11.18 -19.72
C ASP A 607 34.97 11.81 -21.08
N ALA A 608 33.68 11.99 -21.38
CA ALA A 608 33.27 12.52 -22.67
C ALA A 608 33.79 13.96 -22.87
N PRO A 609 34.37 14.26 -24.05
CA PRO A 609 35.02 15.55 -24.28
C PRO A 609 33.99 16.70 -24.28
N GLN A 610 34.40 17.88 -23.78
CA GLN A 610 33.59 19.10 -23.76
C GLN A 610 33.47 19.78 -25.14
N GLY A 611 33.63 19.02 -26.23
CA GLY A 611 33.63 19.52 -27.59
C GLY A 611 32.22 19.76 -28.14
N GLU A 612 32.14 20.03 -29.45
CA GLU A 612 30.86 20.13 -30.15
C GLU A 612 30.19 18.76 -30.20
N TRP A 613 28.92 18.71 -29.78
CA TRP A 613 28.08 17.53 -29.86
C TRP A 613 27.11 17.66 -31.03
N LYS A 614 26.90 16.54 -31.71
CA LYS A 614 25.90 16.39 -32.75
C LYS A 614 24.87 15.36 -32.33
N MET A 615 23.62 15.64 -32.68
CA MET A 615 22.53 14.70 -32.58
C MET A 615 22.23 14.14 -33.96
N THR A 616 22.09 12.82 -34.06
CA THR A 616 21.52 12.17 -35.25
C THR A 616 20.32 11.31 -34.90
N ALA A 617 19.38 11.16 -35.82
CA ALA A 617 18.26 10.25 -35.70
C ALA A 617 17.86 9.70 -37.06
N GLU A 618 17.42 8.44 -37.11
CA GLU A 618 16.75 7.90 -38.28
C GLU A 618 15.29 8.29 -38.26
N ILE A 619 14.84 9.03 -39.27
CA ILE A 619 13.45 9.50 -39.35
C ILE A 619 12.77 9.05 -40.64
N GLN A 620 11.48 8.78 -40.54
CA GLN A 620 10.59 8.48 -41.67
C GLN A 620 9.30 9.30 -41.53
N GLY A 621 8.90 9.97 -42.61
CA GLY A 621 7.61 10.68 -42.69
C GLY A 621 6.53 9.84 -43.37
N ASN A 622 5.26 10.04 -42.99
CA ASN A 622 4.11 9.39 -43.65
C ASN A 622 3.57 10.14 -44.88
N GLY A 623 4.31 11.14 -45.39
CA GLY A 623 4.01 11.91 -46.61
C GLY A 623 3.07 13.10 -46.40
N GLY A 624 3.52 14.30 -46.82
CA GLY A 624 2.76 15.58 -46.83
C GLY A 624 3.52 16.75 -46.16
N THR A 625 3.11 18.01 -46.38
CA THR A 625 3.94 19.22 -46.12
C THR A 625 3.52 20.12 -44.96
N ASP A 626 2.46 19.79 -44.23
CA ASP A 626 1.85 20.72 -43.26
C ASP A 626 2.28 20.51 -41.79
N SER A 627 3.20 19.58 -41.52
CA SER A 627 3.56 19.20 -40.15
C SER A 627 4.85 19.81 -39.66
N HIS A 628 4.84 20.34 -38.44
CA HIS A 628 5.93 21.09 -37.84
C HIS A 628 6.20 20.60 -36.41
N GLY A 629 7.45 20.56 -36.01
CA GLY A 629 7.86 20.15 -34.67
C GLY A 629 9.09 20.88 -34.15
N ARG A 630 9.42 20.62 -32.90
CA ARG A 630 10.62 21.09 -32.19
C ARG A 630 11.41 19.90 -31.67
N ILE A 631 12.73 19.96 -31.78
CA ILE A 631 13.62 19.03 -31.07
C ILE A 631 14.26 19.78 -29.92
N VAL A 632 14.28 19.19 -28.72
CA VAL A 632 14.86 19.80 -27.51
C VAL A 632 15.86 18.84 -26.88
N VAL A 633 17.10 19.27 -26.75
CA VAL A 633 18.14 18.56 -25.99
C VAL A 633 18.36 19.28 -24.66
N SER A 634 18.20 18.56 -23.54
CA SER A 634 18.26 19.15 -22.20
C SER A 634 19.08 18.30 -21.22
N GLY A 635 19.96 18.95 -20.47
CA GLY A 635 20.74 18.35 -19.38
C GLY A 635 20.09 18.54 -18.01
N PRO A 636 20.72 18.07 -16.92
CA PRO A 636 20.18 18.17 -15.57
C PRO A 636 20.05 19.60 -15.05
N LYS A 637 20.97 20.49 -15.44
CA LYS A 637 21.00 21.92 -15.03
C LYS A 637 20.08 22.83 -15.84
N ASP A 638 19.67 22.41 -17.05
CA ASP A 638 18.70 23.17 -17.85
C ASP A 638 17.28 23.04 -17.28
N ARG A 639 17.08 22.06 -16.40
CA ARG A 639 15.80 21.69 -15.84
C ARG A 639 15.69 22.17 -14.41
N ARG A 640 14.52 22.75 -14.10
CA ARG A 640 13.71 22.54 -12.89
C ARG A 640 13.35 23.86 -12.23
N ARG A 641 12.04 24.06 -12.10
CA ARG A 641 11.46 24.93 -11.08
C ARG A 641 11.97 24.43 -9.72
N GLU A 642 12.57 25.32 -8.94
CA GLU A 642 12.93 25.05 -7.55
C GLU A 642 11.65 24.99 -6.70
N TYR A 643 11.55 23.99 -5.83
CA TYR A 643 10.48 23.85 -4.85
C TYR A 643 11.03 24.14 -3.46
N ARG A 644 10.27 24.86 -2.64
CA ARG A 644 10.68 25.28 -1.30
C ARG A 644 9.75 24.68 -0.25
N LEU A 645 10.31 23.93 0.71
CA LEU A 645 9.59 23.42 1.86
C LEU A 645 9.43 24.50 2.94
N PRO A 646 8.49 24.35 3.90
CA PRO A 646 8.26 25.34 4.95
C PRO A 646 9.44 25.61 5.89
N ASN A 647 10.37 24.65 6.01
CA ASN A 647 11.62 24.84 6.75
C ASN A 647 12.67 25.67 5.98
N GLY A 648 12.36 26.13 4.76
CA GLY A 648 13.23 26.93 3.92
C GLY A 648 14.11 26.11 2.97
N ASN A 649 14.24 24.79 3.18
CA ASN A 649 15.01 23.92 2.30
C ASN A 649 14.39 23.87 0.91
N THR A 650 15.25 23.85 -0.11
CA THR A 650 14.82 23.77 -1.50
C THR A 650 15.27 22.47 -2.16
N PHE A 651 14.51 22.05 -3.15
CA PHE A 651 14.82 20.88 -3.96
C PHE A 651 14.30 21.03 -5.39
N THR A 652 14.90 20.26 -6.28
CA THR A 652 14.62 20.27 -7.71
C THR A 652 14.27 18.88 -8.24
N SER A 653 14.45 17.84 -7.43
CA SER A 653 14.26 16.44 -7.82
C SER A 653 13.52 15.61 -6.76
N PRO A 654 12.79 14.55 -7.16
CA PRO A 654 12.31 13.52 -6.24
C PRO A 654 13.43 12.87 -5.43
N ALA A 655 14.64 12.70 -5.99
CA ALA A 655 15.79 12.22 -5.22
C ALA A 655 16.12 13.16 -4.04
N GLU A 656 16.24 14.46 -4.30
CA GLU A 656 16.49 15.49 -3.26
C GLU A 656 15.31 15.59 -2.29
N LEU A 657 14.06 15.51 -2.77
CA LEU A 657 12.87 15.44 -1.91
C LEU A 657 12.95 14.27 -0.93
N LYS A 658 13.28 13.06 -1.41
CA LYS A 658 13.44 11.88 -0.56
C LYS A 658 14.54 12.08 0.49
N GLN A 659 15.65 12.72 0.13
CA GLN A 659 16.72 13.08 1.07
C GLN A 659 16.23 14.05 2.14
N LEU A 660 15.50 15.11 1.75
CA LEU A 660 14.92 16.07 2.69
C LEU A 660 13.88 15.42 3.61
N LEU A 661 13.03 14.53 3.10
CA LEU A 661 12.09 13.76 3.92
C LEU A 661 12.81 12.95 5.01
N LEU A 662 13.95 12.33 4.66
CA LEU A 662 14.74 11.55 5.61
C LEU A 662 15.58 12.41 6.56
N ALA A 663 16.05 13.58 6.12
CA ALA A 663 16.85 14.48 6.94
C ALA A 663 15.98 15.26 7.95
N ASP A 664 14.88 15.84 7.46
CA ASP A 664 14.11 16.82 8.23
C ASP A 664 12.88 16.22 8.92
N TYR A 665 12.38 15.07 8.43
CA TYR A 665 11.12 14.46 8.89
C TYR A 665 11.26 13.02 9.38
N ARG A 666 12.49 12.60 9.71
CA ARG A 666 12.82 11.24 10.16
C ARG A 666 11.93 10.77 11.31
N ASP A 667 11.77 11.60 12.34
CA ASP A 667 10.99 11.25 13.52
C ASP A 667 9.50 11.09 13.20
N LYS A 668 8.96 11.92 12.30
CA LYS A 668 7.56 11.79 11.85
C LYS A 668 7.34 10.48 11.08
N ILE A 669 8.30 10.07 10.26
CA ILE A 669 8.26 8.78 9.56
C ILE A 669 8.23 7.64 10.58
N VAL A 670 9.13 7.67 11.57
CA VAL A 670 9.18 6.66 12.64
C VAL A 670 7.87 6.63 13.42
N ASP A 671 7.36 7.79 13.84
CA ASP A 671 6.10 7.91 14.57
C ASP A 671 4.93 7.34 13.77
N ASN A 672 4.79 7.73 12.51
CA ASN A 672 3.72 7.23 11.66
C ASN A 672 3.82 5.70 11.51
N VAL A 673 5.02 5.18 11.25
CA VAL A 673 5.22 3.74 11.09
C VAL A 673 4.86 2.96 12.36
N VAL A 674 5.35 3.39 13.52
CA VAL A 674 5.04 2.75 14.80
C VAL A 674 3.55 2.81 15.10
N ASN A 675 2.92 3.97 14.93
CA ASN A 675 1.48 4.14 15.18
C ASN A 675 0.62 3.29 14.25
N ARG A 676 0.94 3.23 12.95
CA ARG A 676 0.17 2.45 11.96
C ARG A 676 0.28 0.95 12.21
N VAL A 677 1.48 0.44 12.45
CA VAL A 677 1.68 -1.00 12.72
C VAL A 677 1.03 -1.40 14.04
N LEU A 678 1.17 -0.59 15.10
CA LEU A 678 0.53 -0.85 16.38
C LEU A 678 -1.00 -0.78 16.29
N ALA A 679 -1.56 0.22 15.61
CA ALA A 679 -3.00 0.35 15.41
C ALA A 679 -3.58 -0.86 14.67
N TYR A 680 -2.90 -1.31 13.62
CA TYR A 680 -3.29 -2.50 12.86
C TYR A 680 -3.23 -3.77 13.72
N ALA A 681 -2.17 -3.96 14.50
CA ALA A 681 -2.02 -5.11 15.40
C ALA A 681 -3.10 -5.14 16.51
N LEU A 682 -3.44 -3.97 17.05
CA LEU A 682 -4.46 -3.81 18.07
C LEU A 682 -5.89 -3.75 17.50
N GLY A 683 -6.06 -3.59 16.18
CA GLY A 683 -7.37 -3.49 15.53
C GLY A 683 -8.22 -2.34 16.11
N ARG A 684 -7.58 -1.24 16.53
CA ARG A 684 -8.24 -0.05 17.07
C ARG A 684 -7.34 1.17 16.88
N LYS A 685 -7.93 2.36 16.98
CA LYS A 685 -7.14 3.61 17.00
C LYS A 685 -6.16 3.61 18.17
N ILE A 686 -5.03 4.27 17.97
CA ILE A 686 -4.09 4.58 19.06
C ILE A 686 -4.74 5.60 19.99
N ASP A 687 -4.68 5.31 21.28
CA ASP A 687 -5.17 6.17 22.35
C ASP A 687 -3.98 6.68 23.19
N PRO A 688 -4.16 7.73 24.02
CA PRO A 688 -3.09 8.26 24.86
C PRO A 688 -2.42 7.21 25.77
N VAL A 689 -3.17 6.22 26.24
CA VAL A 689 -2.67 5.08 27.02
C VAL A 689 -1.62 4.22 26.31
N ASP A 690 -1.54 4.29 24.99
CA ASP A 690 -0.56 3.53 24.20
C ASP A 690 0.81 4.22 24.14
N ARG A 691 0.92 5.49 24.55
CA ARG A 691 2.18 6.28 24.45
C ARG A 691 3.37 5.64 25.16
N PRO A 692 3.26 5.04 26.36
CA PRO A 692 4.39 4.36 26.98
C PRO A 692 4.89 3.20 26.13
N ALA A 693 3.98 2.44 25.50
CA ALA A 693 4.35 1.35 24.59
C ALA A 693 5.01 1.89 23.32
N ILE A 694 4.47 2.96 22.71
CA ILE A 694 5.05 3.60 21.53
C ILE A 694 6.47 4.11 21.83
N LYS A 695 6.69 4.74 22.99
CA LYS A 695 8.01 5.20 23.43
C LYS A 695 9.02 4.06 23.51
N GLU A 696 8.63 2.93 24.11
CA GLU A 696 9.53 1.78 24.23
C GLU A 696 9.78 1.09 22.88
N ILE A 697 8.76 0.99 22.01
CA ILE A 697 8.93 0.48 20.64
C ILE A 697 9.94 1.35 19.89
N LYS A 698 9.77 2.67 19.90
CA LYS A 698 10.69 3.63 19.23
C LYS A 698 12.13 3.50 19.74
N LYS A 699 12.30 3.38 21.05
CA LYS A 699 13.62 3.17 21.68
C LYS A 699 14.24 1.85 21.22
N THR A 700 13.46 0.77 21.22
CA THR A 700 13.91 -0.57 20.80
C THR A 700 14.35 -0.56 19.34
N ILE A 701 13.49 -0.13 18.42
CA ILE A 701 13.86 -0.10 17.00
C ILE A 701 15.01 0.88 16.71
N GLY A 702 15.13 1.97 17.47
CA GLY A 702 16.25 2.90 17.35
C GLY A 702 17.60 2.26 17.69
N ALA A 703 17.63 1.32 18.64
CA ALA A 703 18.83 0.55 18.98
C ALA A 703 19.18 -0.54 17.95
N HIS A 704 18.25 -0.87 17.05
CA HIS A 704 18.39 -1.94 16.06
C HIS A 704 18.20 -1.41 14.63
N ASP A 705 18.73 -0.23 14.32
CA ASP A 705 18.77 0.33 12.96
C ASP A 705 17.37 0.39 12.27
N PHE A 706 16.32 0.57 13.07
CA PHE A 706 14.93 0.73 12.62
C PHE A 706 14.42 -0.40 11.72
N ARG A 707 14.86 -1.62 12.00
CA ARG A 707 14.56 -2.83 11.22
C ARG A 707 13.08 -3.23 11.32
N MET A 708 12.48 -3.62 10.18
CA MET A 708 11.08 -4.03 10.13
C MET A 708 10.79 -5.24 11.02
N ARG A 709 11.70 -6.20 11.14
CA ARG A 709 11.51 -7.36 12.03
C ARG A 709 11.49 -6.93 13.49
N THR A 710 12.44 -6.11 13.92
CA THR A 710 12.47 -5.57 15.30
C THR A 710 11.23 -4.75 15.61
N LEU A 711 10.69 -3.99 14.65
CA LEU A 711 9.43 -3.28 14.82
C LEU A 711 8.26 -4.25 15.12
N LEU A 712 8.13 -5.32 14.33
CA LEU A 712 7.07 -6.31 14.52
C LEU A 712 7.22 -7.07 15.86
N GLU A 713 8.45 -7.41 16.23
CA GLU A 713 8.77 -8.00 17.55
C GLU A 713 8.38 -7.06 18.69
N ALA A 714 8.80 -5.79 18.63
CA ALA A 714 8.53 -4.80 19.67
C ALA A 714 7.02 -4.54 19.83
N VAL A 715 6.25 -4.55 18.73
CA VAL A 715 4.79 -4.45 18.77
C VAL A 715 4.18 -5.67 19.47
N VAL A 716 4.62 -6.88 19.13
CA VAL A 716 4.12 -8.13 19.76
C VAL A 716 4.50 -8.21 21.25
N LEU A 717 5.68 -7.70 21.61
CA LEU A 717 6.17 -7.65 22.98
C LEU A 717 5.55 -6.51 23.81
N SER A 718 4.87 -5.57 23.16
CA SER A 718 4.30 -4.39 23.81
C SER A 718 3.21 -4.76 24.82
N TYR A 719 3.09 -3.93 25.85
CA TYR A 719 2.07 -4.08 26.88
C TYR A 719 0.64 -4.20 26.32
N PRO A 720 0.14 -3.31 25.44
CA PRO A 720 -1.23 -3.39 24.91
C PRO A 720 -1.48 -4.63 24.05
N PHE A 721 -0.44 -5.22 23.45
CA PHE A 721 -0.59 -6.47 22.71
C PHE A 721 -0.67 -7.70 23.63
N ARG A 722 0.01 -7.66 24.78
CA ARG A 722 0.11 -8.78 25.74
C ARG A 722 -0.87 -8.68 26.91
N HIS A 723 -1.57 -7.57 27.06
CA HIS A 723 -2.58 -7.34 28.09
C HIS A 723 -3.93 -6.97 27.47
N LYS A 724 -4.98 -7.05 28.29
CA LYS A 724 -6.35 -6.73 27.91
C LYS A 724 -7.10 -6.09 29.08
N GLU A 725 -8.03 -5.22 28.73
CA GLU A 725 -8.95 -4.50 29.61
C GLU A 725 -10.28 -4.40 28.85
N ASN A 726 -11.07 -5.45 28.99
CA ASN A 726 -12.30 -5.66 28.23
C ASN A 726 -13.42 -5.71 29.26
N ARG A 727 -13.98 -4.53 29.56
CA ARG A 727 -15.06 -4.36 30.54
C ARG A 727 -16.36 -5.01 30.09
#